data_AF-A0ABD1MQF9-F1
#
_entry.id   AF-A0ABD1MQF9-F1
#
_cell.length_a   1.000
_cell.length_b   1.000
_cell.length_c   1.000
_cell.angle_alpha   90.00
_cell.angle_beta   90.00
_cell.angle_gamma   90.00
#
_symmetry.space_group_name_H-M   'P 1'
#
loop_
_entity.id
_entity.type
_entity.pdbx_description
1 polymer ?
#
loop_
_entity_poly.entity_id
_entity_poly.type
_entity_poly.pdbx_seq_one_letter_code
_entity_poly.pdbx_strand_id
1 'polypeptide(L)'
;MPVLRSGARRGRVAVKQEQQEQSPVAEGEAIATRTRRRRAAAAAAAVPVPVPKSNNNKQQQQQQQQQQQHQQVVVNENVVAAAKEEENRGLEGGGGGARKEEVAEKVMDGCGSGGRSNDKANAGEDDPNAPQVPQKIQVGNSPWYKVERKLGKGGFGQVYVGRRTSGGNLNERTGPGAIEVALKLEHRTSKGCTYGPPYEWQVYNTLGGSHGVPQVHYKGKQGDYYVMVMDMLGPSLWDVWNNNNHTMSTEMVACIAIEAISILEKMHSRGYVHGDVKPENFLLGAPGTPDEKRLFLVDLGLASKWRDSTTGLHVDYDQRPDVFRGTVRYASVHAHLGRTGSRRDDLESLAYTLIFLLRGRLPWQGFQGENKGFLVCKKKMGTSPESLCCFCPLPFKQFVEHVVNLKFDEEPNYAKYISLFDGIVGPNPDIRPINTEGAQKLIGHKRGRMAVEEEDDEQPKKKIRIGLPASQWISVYNARRPMKQRYHYNVSDGRLSQHIEKGNEDGLYISSVASCQNVWALIMDAGTGFTAQVYELSPLFLHKEWIMEHWEKNYYISAIAGAANGSSLVVMSKGTQYMQQSYKVSDSFPFKWINKKWREGFYVTSMATSGTRWGVVMSRGAGFSDQVVELDFLYPSEGIHKRWDCGYRITATAATLDQAAFVLSVPRRKPLDETQETLRTSAFPSTHVKEKWAKNLYIASICYGRTVS
;
A
#
# COMPACT_ATOMS: atom_id res chain seq x y z
N MET A 1 -24.98 13.46 35.30
CA MET A 1 -26.13 13.67 36.21
C MET A 1 -26.15 12.52 37.21
N PRO A 2 -26.27 12.74 38.53
CA PRO A 2 -26.62 14.00 39.22
C PRO A 2 -25.52 15.08 39.20
N VAL A 3 -25.73 16.19 39.94
CA VAL A 3 -24.96 17.44 39.84
C VAL A 3 -24.84 18.18 41.21
N LEU A 4 -23.64 18.72 41.45
CA LEU A 4 -23.22 19.86 42.31
C LEU A 4 -23.96 20.24 43.62
N ARG A 5 -23.16 20.47 44.68
CA ARG A 5 -22.99 21.76 45.43
C ARG A 5 -21.94 21.59 46.57
N SER A 6 -21.30 22.61 47.16
CA SER A 6 -20.65 23.83 46.62
C SER A 6 -19.98 24.65 47.75
N GLY A 7 -18.73 25.15 47.56
CA GLY A 7 -18.11 26.22 48.37
C GLY A 7 -17.08 25.79 49.44
N ALA A 8 -16.22 26.67 49.98
CA ALA A 8 -16.00 28.09 49.64
C ALA A 8 -14.60 28.66 50.05
N ARG A 9 -14.26 29.80 49.41
CA ARG A 9 -13.01 30.61 49.39
C ARG A 9 -12.39 31.08 50.73
N ARG A 10 -11.08 31.39 50.66
CA ARG A 10 -10.43 32.73 50.84
C ARG A 10 -9.45 32.93 49.63
N GLY A 11 -8.82 34.05 49.24
CA GLY A 11 -8.63 35.46 49.71
C GLY A 11 -7.11 35.79 49.67
N ARG A 12 -6.54 36.96 49.29
CA ARG A 12 -6.88 38.35 48.82
C ARG A 12 -5.52 39.01 48.38
N VAL A 13 -5.31 40.16 47.71
CA VAL A 13 -6.00 41.13 46.80
C VAL A 13 -4.86 42.00 46.16
N ALA A 14 -4.70 42.11 44.83
CA ALA A 14 -5.20 43.12 43.86
C ALA A 14 -4.65 44.58 43.96
N VAL A 15 -4.30 45.19 42.81
CA VAL A 15 -4.00 46.64 42.59
C VAL A 15 -4.62 47.10 41.23
N LYS A 16 -4.78 48.43 41.03
CA LYS A 16 -5.74 49.14 40.15
C LYS A 16 -5.34 49.38 38.66
N GLN A 17 -6.32 49.92 37.91
CA GLN A 17 -6.24 50.67 36.64
C GLN A 17 -5.57 52.07 36.86
N GLU A 18 -5.27 52.96 35.88
CA GLU A 18 -6.04 53.50 34.71
C GLU A 18 -5.06 54.21 33.69
N GLN A 19 -5.32 55.13 32.73
CA GLN A 19 -6.48 56.00 32.41
C GLN A 19 -6.69 56.38 30.90
N GLN A 20 -6.24 57.57 30.43
CA GLN A 20 -6.56 58.32 29.18
C GLN A 20 -5.28 59.07 28.67
N GLU A 21 -5.12 59.73 27.49
CA GLU A 21 -5.92 59.96 26.26
C GLU A 21 -5.08 60.45 25.05
N GLN A 22 -5.66 60.34 23.83
CA GLN A 22 -5.55 61.15 22.59
C GLN A 22 -4.21 61.55 21.89
N SER A 23 -4.31 61.73 20.57
CA SER A 23 -3.26 62.04 19.56
C SER A 23 -3.30 63.52 19.10
N PRO A 24 -2.43 64.03 18.18
CA PRO A 24 -2.65 63.85 16.71
C PRO A 24 -1.42 64.04 15.74
N VAL A 25 -1.63 63.79 14.42
CA VAL A 25 -1.01 64.43 13.22
C VAL A 25 0.51 64.24 12.93
N ALA A 26 1.03 64.09 11.69
CA ALA A 26 0.52 63.62 10.38
C ALA A 26 1.69 63.46 9.35
N GLU A 27 1.35 63.23 8.06
CA GLU A 27 2.17 63.36 6.82
C GLU A 27 3.21 62.27 6.45
N GLY A 28 3.45 62.10 5.13
CA GLY A 28 4.63 61.40 4.58
C GLY A 28 4.43 60.21 3.62
N GLU A 29 3.75 60.38 2.47
CA GLU A 29 3.81 59.38 1.38
C GLU A 29 5.02 59.58 0.43
N ALA A 30 5.31 58.52 -0.35
CA ALA A 30 5.93 58.50 -1.68
C ALA A 30 7.45 58.19 -1.89
N ILE A 31 7.68 56.93 -2.33
CA ILE A 31 8.44 56.54 -3.54
C ILE A 31 10.01 56.62 -3.54
N ALA A 32 10.60 55.43 -3.32
CA ALA A 32 11.69 54.76 -4.07
C ALA A 32 13.04 55.45 -4.43
N THR A 33 14.16 54.75 -4.20
CA THR A 33 15.18 54.55 -5.27
C THR A 33 16.12 53.34 -5.10
N ARG A 34 16.69 52.93 -6.25
CA ARG A 34 17.73 51.91 -6.55
C ARG A 34 18.88 51.76 -5.55
N THR A 35 19.49 50.55 -5.49
CA THR A 35 20.90 50.21 -5.89
C THR A 35 21.28 48.79 -5.39
N ARG A 36 22.33 48.08 -5.84
CA ARG A 36 23.03 47.94 -7.15
C ARG A 36 23.92 46.67 -7.09
N ARG A 37 23.99 45.86 -8.16
CA ARG A 37 24.98 44.76 -8.27
C ARG A 37 26.42 45.31 -8.25
N ARG A 38 27.36 44.57 -7.64
CA ARG A 38 28.74 44.47 -8.17
C ARG A 38 29.45 43.17 -7.74
N ARG A 39 30.15 42.55 -8.70
CA ARG A 39 31.27 41.63 -8.44
C ARG A 39 32.53 42.47 -8.22
N ALA A 40 33.54 41.86 -7.60
CA ALA A 40 34.94 42.21 -7.84
C ALA A 40 35.68 40.94 -8.28
N ALA A 41 36.73 41.10 -9.08
CA ALA A 41 37.64 40.04 -9.51
C ALA A 41 39.07 40.62 -9.51
N ALA A 42 40.08 39.75 -9.43
CA ALA A 42 41.49 40.11 -9.61
C ALA A 42 42.05 39.37 -10.82
N ALA A 43 42.74 40.08 -11.72
CA ALA A 43 43.34 39.51 -12.94
C ALA A 43 44.46 40.40 -13.51
N ALA A 44 45.60 39.77 -13.87
CA ALA A 44 46.74 40.23 -14.68
C ALA A 44 47.74 39.03 -14.78
N ALA A 45 48.63 38.81 -15.77
CA ALA A 45 48.82 39.17 -17.19
C ALA A 45 49.91 38.17 -17.73
N ALA A 46 50.29 37.98 -19.00
CA ALA A 46 50.01 38.52 -20.35
C ALA A 46 50.14 37.34 -21.37
N VAL A 47 49.79 37.31 -22.68
CA VAL A 47 49.93 38.18 -23.88
C VAL A 47 51.39 38.25 -24.42
N PRO A 48 51.70 37.93 -25.71
CA PRO A 48 51.06 36.99 -26.68
C PRO A 48 52.03 36.25 -27.70
N VAL A 49 51.53 35.29 -28.51
CA VAL A 49 51.77 35.05 -29.99
C VAL A 49 53.23 34.85 -30.53
N PRO A 50 53.55 33.91 -31.49
CA PRO A 50 52.76 33.56 -32.68
C PRO A 50 52.67 32.08 -33.14
N VAL A 51 51.85 31.88 -34.19
CA VAL A 51 51.65 30.72 -35.10
C VAL A 51 52.69 30.78 -36.28
N PRO A 52 52.83 29.83 -37.27
CA PRO A 52 51.80 28.97 -37.90
C PRO A 52 52.23 27.57 -38.50
N LYS A 53 51.26 26.91 -39.18
CA LYS A 53 51.38 25.81 -40.19
C LYS A 53 51.70 24.39 -39.65
N SER A 54 51.24 23.27 -40.23
CA SER A 54 50.38 23.07 -41.43
C SER A 54 49.65 21.70 -41.47
N ASN A 55 48.40 21.71 -41.96
CA ASN A 55 47.67 20.69 -42.76
C ASN A 55 47.34 19.25 -42.26
N ASN A 56 46.14 18.82 -42.68
CA ASN A 56 45.70 17.45 -43.05
C ASN A 56 45.73 16.33 -41.97
N ASN A 57 44.66 15.57 -41.70
CA ASN A 57 43.48 15.22 -42.54
C ASN A 57 42.17 15.10 -41.74
N LYS A 58 41.05 15.48 -42.37
CA LYS A 58 39.70 15.00 -42.02
C LYS A 58 39.42 13.69 -42.78
N GLN A 59 39.67 12.52 -42.18
CA GLN A 59 39.05 11.22 -42.52
C GLN A 59 39.68 10.07 -41.71
N GLN A 60 39.25 9.86 -40.45
CA GLN A 60 39.39 8.57 -39.72
C GLN A 60 38.69 8.61 -38.34
N GLN A 61 37.34 8.62 -38.32
CA GLN A 61 36.55 8.14 -37.16
C GLN A 61 35.08 7.80 -37.51
N GLN A 62 34.82 7.38 -38.74
CA GLN A 62 33.55 6.78 -39.18
C GLN A 62 33.82 5.45 -39.90
N GLN A 63 34.51 4.50 -39.22
CA GLN A 63 34.70 3.14 -39.72
C GLN A 63 35.08 2.15 -38.60
N GLN A 64 34.20 1.98 -37.60
CA GLN A 64 34.28 0.86 -36.65
C GLN A 64 32.93 0.45 -36.03
N GLN A 65 31.83 0.68 -36.74
CA GLN A 65 30.48 0.17 -36.41
C GLN A 65 29.82 -0.49 -37.62
N GLN A 66 30.52 -1.43 -38.27
CA GLN A 66 29.95 -2.21 -39.37
C GLN A 66 30.64 -3.57 -39.60
N GLN A 67 30.95 -4.30 -38.52
CA GLN A 67 31.49 -5.67 -38.64
C GLN A 67 31.17 -6.60 -37.44
N GLN A 68 29.89 -6.65 -37.02
CA GLN A 68 29.38 -7.75 -36.18
C GLN A 68 27.87 -8.04 -36.35
N GLN A 69 27.33 -7.75 -37.55
CA GLN A 69 25.99 -8.18 -37.98
C GLN A 69 26.05 -8.71 -39.42
N HIS A 70 26.71 -9.86 -39.62
CA HIS A 70 26.57 -10.67 -40.87
C HIS A 70 27.07 -12.12 -40.70
N GLN A 71 26.67 -12.82 -39.63
CA GLN A 71 26.85 -14.28 -39.53
C GLN A 71 25.93 -14.96 -38.49
N GLN A 72 24.61 -14.74 -38.58
CA GLN A 72 23.63 -15.56 -37.82
C GLN A 72 22.21 -15.62 -38.42
N VAL A 73 22.13 -15.79 -39.74
CA VAL A 73 20.94 -16.30 -40.45
C VAL A 73 21.43 -17.35 -41.45
N VAL A 74 20.61 -18.35 -41.76
CA VAL A 74 20.95 -19.56 -42.55
C VAL A 74 21.89 -20.53 -41.82
N VAL A 75 21.30 -21.31 -40.89
CA VAL A 75 21.20 -22.79 -40.87
C VAL A 75 20.67 -23.15 -39.48
N ASN A 76 19.41 -23.58 -39.38
CA ASN A 76 18.87 -24.32 -38.23
C ASN A 76 17.51 -24.97 -38.55
N GLU A 77 17.45 -25.65 -39.70
CA GLU A 77 16.45 -26.70 -39.96
C GLU A 77 17.20 -28.02 -40.12
N ASN A 78 16.78 -29.05 -39.37
CA ASN A 78 17.51 -30.30 -39.13
C ASN A 78 18.80 -30.08 -38.31
N VAL A 79 19.17 -30.93 -37.35
CA VAL A 79 18.84 -32.36 -37.17
C VAL A 79 18.28 -32.65 -35.78
N VAL A 80 17.19 -33.41 -35.72
CA VAL A 80 16.75 -34.16 -34.52
C VAL A 80 16.56 -35.63 -34.91
N ALA A 81 17.65 -36.41 -34.89
CA ALA A 81 17.61 -37.86 -35.13
C ALA A 81 18.90 -38.57 -34.65
N ALA A 82 18.73 -39.86 -34.32
CA ALA A 82 19.75 -40.92 -34.35
C ALA A 82 21.03 -40.78 -33.49
N ALA A 83 20.95 -41.21 -32.24
CA ALA A 83 22.04 -41.94 -31.55
C ALA A 83 21.47 -42.94 -30.53
N LYS A 84 20.85 -44.02 -31.04
CA LYS A 84 20.89 -45.36 -30.43
C LYS A 84 22.17 -46.06 -30.95
N GLU A 85 22.67 -47.18 -30.43
CA GLU A 85 22.06 -48.27 -29.62
C GLU A 85 23.16 -49.03 -28.82
N GLU A 86 22.82 -50.21 -28.25
CA GLU A 86 23.70 -51.20 -27.55
C GLU A 86 24.21 -50.79 -26.13
N GLU A 87 24.38 -51.65 -25.11
CA GLU A 87 24.08 -53.09 -24.80
C GLU A 87 24.24 -53.24 -23.25
N ASN A 88 23.74 -54.22 -22.47
CA ASN A 88 22.51 -55.03 -22.38
C ASN A 88 22.57 -55.84 -21.04
N ARG A 89 21.68 -56.83 -20.81
CA ARG A 89 21.46 -57.64 -19.57
C ARG A 89 20.78 -56.83 -18.45
N GLY A 90 19.65 -57.24 -17.84
CA GLY A 90 18.89 -58.52 -17.85
C GLY A 90 19.15 -59.31 -16.55
N LEU A 91 18.19 -59.96 -15.88
CA LEU A 91 16.73 -60.19 -16.08
C LEU A 91 16.05 -59.97 -14.68
N GLU A 92 14.83 -60.35 -14.26
CA GLU A 92 13.62 -61.07 -14.75
C GLU A 92 12.45 -60.74 -13.76
N GLY A 93 11.14 -60.93 -13.96
CA GLY A 93 10.32 -61.28 -15.13
C GLY A 93 8.85 -61.60 -14.75
N GLY A 94 7.94 -61.63 -15.74
CA GLY A 94 6.54 -62.10 -15.63
C GLY A 94 5.49 -61.10 -15.09
N GLY A 95 4.28 -60.98 -15.66
CA GLY A 95 3.79 -61.49 -16.96
C GLY A 95 2.26 -61.48 -17.14
N GLY A 96 1.79 -61.10 -18.34
CA GLY A 96 0.47 -61.49 -18.89
C GLY A 96 -0.70 -60.49 -18.80
N GLY A 97 -1.58 -60.52 -19.82
CA GLY A 97 -2.94 -59.97 -19.76
C GLY A 97 -3.23 -58.72 -20.61
N ALA A 98 -3.60 -58.90 -21.89
CA ALA A 98 -4.04 -57.80 -22.76
C ALA A 98 -5.57 -57.79 -22.96
N ARG A 99 -6.17 -56.59 -22.94
CA ARG A 99 -7.47 -56.28 -23.56
C ARG A 99 -7.40 -54.91 -24.22
N LYS A 100 -8.07 -54.75 -25.37
CA LYS A 100 -8.33 -53.46 -26.01
C LYS A 100 -9.69 -52.94 -25.55
N GLU A 101 -9.81 -51.64 -25.35
CA GLU A 101 -11.07 -50.90 -25.37
C GLU A 101 -10.80 -49.48 -25.88
N GLU A 102 -11.83 -48.80 -26.37
CA GLU A 102 -11.66 -47.62 -27.24
C GLU A 102 -11.52 -46.31 -26.45
N VAL A 103 -10.71 -45.38 -26.97
CA VAL A 103 -10.46 -44.07 -26.33
C VAL A 103 -11.53 -43.07 -26.75
N ALA A 104 -12.58 -42.95 -25.93
CA ALA A 104 -13.47 -41.79 -25.94
C ALA A 104 -12.96 -40.72 -24.96
N GLU A 105 -12.92 -39.46 -25.39
CA GLU A 105 -12.38 -38.36 -24.57
C GLU A 105 -13.21 -38.13 -23.30
N LYS A 106 -12.52 -38.04 -22.15
CA LYS A 106 -13.09 -37.52 -20.89
C LYS A 106 -12.28 -36.34 -20.39
N VAL A 107 -12.90 -35.17 -20.43
CA VAL A 107 -12.46 -33.99 -19.65
C VAL A 107 -12.64 -34.31 -18.17
N MET A 108 -11.63 -34.03 -17.34
CA MET A 108 -11.66 -34.33 -15.90
C MET A 108 -11.16 -33.14 -15.05
N ASP A 109 -11.88 -32.91 -13.96
CA ASP A 109 -11.58 -32.11 -12.77
C ASP A 109 -11.04 -30.66 -12.89
N GLY A 110 -11.95 -29.72 -12.63
CA GLY A 110 -11.64 -28.34 -12.24
C GLY A 110 -12.14 -28.02 -10.82
N CYS A 111 -11.49 -28.55 -9.79
CA CYS A 111 -11.90 -28.34 -8.38
C CYS A 111 -11.60 -26.90 -7.89
N GLY A 112 -12.50 -25.97 -8.19
CA GLY A 112 -12.31 -24.54 -7.93
C GLY A 112 -12.78 -24.08 -6.55
N SER A 113 -11.85 -23.68 -5.67
CA SER A 113 -12.16 -22.87 -4.47
C SER A 113 -12.42 -21.39 -4.84
N GLY A 114 -13.46 -21.17 -5.63
CA GLY A 114 -14.10 -19.86 -5.78
C GLY A 114 -15.30 -19.81 -4.83
N GLY A 115 -15.39 -18.76 -4.00
CA GLY A 115 -16.62 -18.52 -3.24
C GLY A 115 -17.76 -18.30 -4.23
N ARG A 116 -18.70 -19.25 -4.30
CA ARG A 116 -19.79 -19.23 -5.28
C ARG A 116 -20.69 -18.03 -5.03
N SER A 117 -20.83 -17.16 -6.03
CA SER A 117 -22.07 -16.40 -6.19
C SER A 117 -23.13 -17.41 -6.63
N ASN A 118 -24.07 -17.72 -5.75
CA ASN A 118 -25.12 -18.69 -6.02
C ASN A 118 -26.28 -17.98 -6.73
N ASP A 119 -26.35 -18.10 -8.06
CA ASP A 119 -27.56 -17.82 -8.82
C ASP A 119 -27.76 -18.84 -9.95
N LYS A 120 -28.43 -19.94 -9.60
CA LYS A 120 -29.47 -20.55 -10.44
C LYS A 120 -30.63 -20.89 -9.54
N ALA A 121 -31.85 -20.65 -10.02
CA ALA A 121 -33.05 -20.76 -9.23
C ALA A 121 -33.28 -22.19 -8.73
N ASN A 122 -33.24 -22.37 -7.40
CA ASN A 122 -33.94 -23.44 -6.72
C ASN A 122 -34.38 -22.92 -5.35
N ALA A 123 -35.61 -23.24 -4.93
CA ALA A 123 -36.16 -22.75 -3.66
C ALA A 123 -35.85 -23.74 -2.52
N GLY A 124 -35.42 -23.21 -1.38
CA GLY A 124 -35.30 -23.97 -0.13
C GLY A 124 -33.91 -24.60 0.11
N GLU A 125 -33.05 -23.87 0.83
CA GLU A 125 -32.10 -24.42 1.79
C GLU A 125 -31.63 -23.27 2.72
N ASP A 126 -32.55 -22.80 3.56
CA ASP A 126 -32.21 -21.89 4.66
C ASP A 126 -31.57 -22.69 5.80
N ASP A 127 -30.46 -22.18 6.34
CA ASP A 127 -29.84 -22.69 7.57
C ASP A 127 -30.88 -22.67 8.71
N PRO A 128 -31.24 -23.83 9.29
CA PRO A 128 -32.34 -23.93 10.26
C PRO A 128 -32.07 -23.19 11.59
N ASN A 129 -30.85 -22.68 11.80
CA ASN A 129 -30.48 -21.89 12.97
C ASN A 129 -30.21 -20.41 12.63
N ALA A 130 -30.50 -19.96 11.40
CA ALA A 130 -30.38 -18.56 11.02
C ALA A 130 -31.51 -17.71 11.64
N PRO A 131 -31.22 -16.51 12.19
CA PRO A 131 -32.25 -15.63 12.75
C PRO A 131 -33.21 -15.18 11.64
N GLN A 132 -34.51 -15.44 11.82
CA GLN A 132 -35.53 -15.14 10.81
C GLN A 132 -35.64 -13.62 10.56
N VAL A 133 -35.73 -13.24 9.29
CA VAL A 133 -35.92 -11.84 8.86
C VAL A 133 -37.40 -11.45 9.04
N PRO A 134 -37.72 -10.27 9.64
CA PRO A 134 -39.12 -9.86 9.83
C PRO A 134 -39.86 -9.69 8.50
N GLN A 135 -41.03 -10.33 8.35
CA GLN A 135 -41.85 -10.24 7.13
C GLN A 135 -42.44 -8.85 6.85
N LYS A 136 -42.56 -8.01 7.89
CA LYS A 136 -43.00 -6.61 7.81
C LYS A 136 -42.05 -5.72 8.59
N ILE A 137 -41.73 -4.57 8.03
CA ILE A 137 -40.81 -3.58 8.57
C ILE A 137 -41.53 -2.24 8.79
N GLN A 138 -41.31 -1.64 9.95
CA GLN A 138 -41.59 -0.23 10.25
C GLN A 138 -40.52 0.29 11.22
N VAL A 139 -39.88 1.42 10.90
CA VAL A 139 -38.81 2.01 11.71
C VAL A 139 -38.95 3.53 11.84
N GLY A 140 -39.00 4.01 13.08
CA GLY A 140 -39.34 5.41 13.36
C GLY A 140 -40.72 5.76 12.80
N ASN A 141 -40.80 6.87 12.07
CA ASN A 141 -42.05 7.34 11.46
C ASN A 141 -42.26 6.78 10.02
N SER A 142 -41.61 5.67 9.66
CA SER A 142 -41.75 5.11 8.30
C SER A 142 -43.17 4.56 8.05
N PRO A 143 -43.58 4.46 6.77
CA PRO A 143 -44.64 3.53 6.38
C PRO A 143 -44.34 2.09 6.82
N TRP A 144 -45.37 1.24 6.79
CA TRP A 144 -45.19 -0.20 6.80
C TRP A 144 -44.72 -0.68 5.43
N TYR A 145 -43.67 -1.50 5.41
CA TYR A 145 -43.17 -2.20 4.23
C TYR A 145 -43.26 -3.71 4.45
N LYS A 146 -43.81 -4.43 3.48
CA LYS A 146 -43.68 -5.89 3.39
C LYS A 146 -42.30 -6.21 2.83
N VAL A 147 -41.57 -7.11 3.50
CA VAL A 147 -40.32 -7.65 2.95
C VAL A 147 -40.66 -8.67 1.87
N GLU A 148 -40.08 -8.49 0.70
CA GLU A 148 -40.28 -9.39 -0.45
C GLU A 148 -38.94 -10.05 -0.84
N ARG A 149 -38.66 -10.18 -2.15
CA ARG A 149 -37.45 -10.84 -2.65
C ARG A 149 -36.18 -10.18 -2.13
N LYS A 150 -35.15 -11.01 -1.94
CA LYS A 150 -33.78 -10.57 -1.64
C LYS A 150 -33.20 -9.82 -2.84
N LEU A 151 -32.35 -8.84 -2.57
CA LEU A 151 -31.52 -8.12 -3.53
C LEU A 151 -30.05 -8.51 -3.43
N GLY A 152 -29.56 -8.81 -2.21
CA GLY A 152 -28.18 -9.24 -2.03
C GLY A 152 -27.80 -9.59 -0.58
N LYS A 153 -26.56 -10.00 -0.39
CA LYS A 153 -25.93 -10.27 0.92
C LYS A 153 -24.51 -9.71 0.91
N GLY A 154 -24.28 -8.64 1.67
CA GLY A 154 -22.97 -8.03 1.85
C GLY A 154 -22.17 -8.67 2.98
N GLY A 155 -21.00 -8.10 3.28
CA GLY A 155 -20.14 -8.57 4.38
C GLY A 155 -20.68 -8.30 5.79
N PHE A 156 -21.68 -7.42 5.91
CA PHE A 156 -22.22 -6.91 7.18
C PHE A 156 -23.72 -7.23 7.37
N GLY A 157 -24.49 -7.23 6.28
CA GLY A 157 -25.96 -7.38 6.29
C GLY A 157 -26.55 -7.94 5.01
N GLN A 158 -27.87 -7.92 4.94
CA GLN A 158 -28.68 -8.45 3.83
C GLN A 158 -29.58 -7.35 3.28
N VAL A 159 -29.81 -7.33 1.97
CA VAL A 159 -30.65 -6.32 1.31
C VAL A 159 -31.84 -6.99 0.63
N TYR A 160 -33.03 -6.40 0.77
CA TYR A 160 -34.31 -6.91 0.28
C TYR A 160 -35.12 -5.78 -0.39
N VAL A 161 -36.06 -6.15 -1.26
CA VAL A 161 -37.14 -5.22 -1.66
C VAL A 161 -38.12 -5.08 -0.50
N GLY A 162 -38.41 -3.85 -0.11
CA GLY A 162 -39.57 -3.50 0.71
C GLY A 162 -40.68 -2.93 -0.17
N ARG A 163 -41.86 -3.57 -0.20
CA ARG A 163 -43.04 -2.99 -0.86
C ARG A 163 -43.94 -2.31 0.16
N ARG A 164 -44.26 -1.04 -0.05
CA ARG A 164 -45.08 -0.22 0.86
C ARG A 164 -46.50 -0.77 0.95
N THR A 165 -47.05 -0.92 2.16
CA THR A 165 -48.40 -1.46 2.40
C THR A 165 -49.41 -0.45 2.95
N SER A 166 -49.02 0.82 3.15
CA SER A 166 -49.88 1.81 3.82
C SER A 166 -49.60 3.25 3.36
N GLY A 167 -50.63 3.88 2.79
CA GLY A 167 -50.60 5.25 2.27
C GLY A 167 -49.66 5.45 1.06
N GLY A 168 -49.61 6.69 0.55
CA GLY A 168 -48.76 7.08 -0.58
C GLY A 168 -49.47 6.99 -1.93
N ASN A 169 -48.84 7.55 -2.96
CA ASN A 169 -49.28 7.44 -4.34
C ASN A 169 -48.69 6.17 -4.97
N LEU A 170 -49.52 5.29 -5.52
CA LEU A 170 -49.10 4.03 -6.16
C LEU A 170 -48.16 4.24 -7.36
N ASN A 171 -48.16 5.44 -7.96
CA ASN A 171 -47.29 5.81 -9.08
C ASN A 171 -45.94 6.41 -8.62
N GLU A 172 -45.72 6.61 -7.33
CA GLU A 172 -44.48 7.19 -6.78
C GLU A 172 -43.35 6.13 -6.75
N ARG A 173 -42.31 6.34 -7.56
CA ARG A 173 -41.21 5.36 -7.78
C ARG A 173 -39.90 5.69 -7.07
N THR A 174 -39.75 6.88 -6.52
CA THR A 174 -38.49 7.39 -5.94
C THR A 174 -38.75 8.15 -4.63
N GLY A 175 -37.74 8.25 -3.76
CA GLY A 175 -37.85 9.03 -2.53
C GLY A 175 -38.70 8.38 -1.41
N PRO A 176 -38.96 9.13 -0.32
CA PRO A 176 -39.53 8.59 0.92
C PRO A 176 -40.99 8.12 0.81
N GLY A 177 -41.68 8.45 -0.29
CA GLY A 177 -43.04 7.99 -0.56
C GLY A 177 -43.12 6.71 -1.40
N ALA A 178 -42.01 6.26 -2.00
CA ALA A 178 -41.99 5.23 -3.03
C ALA A 178 -42.71 3.91 -2.66
N ILE A 179 -43.34 3.30 -3.69
CA ILE A 179 -44.02 2.01 -3.57
C ILE A 179 -43.04 0.84 -3.32
N GLU A 180 -41.82 0.93 -3.85
CA GLU A 180 -40.72 -0.01 -3.59
C GLU A 180 -39.47 0.73 -3.12
N VAL A 181 -38.79 0.15 -2.12
CA VAL A 181 -37.59 0.70 -1.47
C VAL A 181 -36.58 -0.42 -1.23
N ALA A 182 -35.30 -0.07 -1.14
CA ALA A 182 -34.28 -1.01 -0.67
C ALA A 182 -34.27 -1.05 0.86
N LEU A 183 -34.43 -2.24 1.43
CA LEU A 183 -34.33 -2.51 2.87
C LEU A 183 -33.00 -3.20 3.17
N LYS A 184 -32.06 -2.49 3.79
CA LYS A 184 -30.79 -3.08 4.28
C LYS A 184 -30.95 -3.42 5.77
N LEU A 185 -30.79 -4.71 6.11
CA LEU A 185 -30.92 -5.25 7.46
C LEU A 185 -29.59 -5.84 7.95
N GLU A 186 -29.18 -5.43 9.15
CA GLU A 186 -27.98 -5.89 9.84
C GLU A 186 -28.36 -6.39 11.24
N HIS A 187 -28.00 -7.63 11.57
CA HIS A 187 -28.36 -8.24 12.85
C HIS A 187 -27.47 -7.70 13.97
N ARG A 188 -27.97 -7.61 15.22
CA ARG A 188 -27.20 -7.09 16.37
C ARG A 188 -25.86 -7.79 16.62
N THR A 189 -25.70 -9.04 16.16
CA THR A 189 -24.45 -9.82 16.25
C THR A 189 -23.54 -9.72 15.03
N SER A 190 -23.94 -8.99 13.97
CA SER A 190 -23.08 -8.70 12.82
C SER A 190 -21.81 -7.95 13.24
N LYS A 191 -20.74 -8.11 12.46
CA LYS A 191 -19.49 -7.35 12.64
C LYS A 191 -19.80 -5.86 12.55
N GLY A 192 -19.39 -5.09 13.57
CA GLY A 192 -19.66 -3.65 13.67
C GLY A 192 -20.95 -3.28 14.43
N CYS A 193 -21.88 -4.21 14.66
CA CYS A 193 -23.16 -3.97 15.35
C CYS A 193 -23.09 -4.14 16.90
N THR A 194 -21.96 -4.63 17.41
CA THR A 194 -21.80 -5.03 18.83
C THR A 194 -21.96 -3.89 19.84
N TYR A 195 -21.68 -2.65 19.42
CA TYR A 195 -21.67 -1.47 20.30
C TYR A 195 -22.76 -0.43 19.95
N GLY A 196 -23.68 -0.77 19.05
CA GLY A 196 -24.71 0.15 18.55
C GLY A 196 -25.01 -0.08 17.06
N PRO A 197 -25.69 0.88 16.40
CA PRO A 197 -25.95 0.80 14.96
C PRO A 197 -24.64 0.80 14.14
N PRO A 198 -24.66 0.24 12.90
CA PRO A 198 -23.52 0.22 11.99
C PRO A 198 -22.90 1.61 11.77
N TYR A 199 -21.57 1.68 11.68
CA TYR A 199 -20.84 2.93 11.37
C TYR A 199 -21.32 3.57 10.06
N GLU A 200 -21.72 2.76 9.09
CA GLU A 200 -22.33 3.17 7.81
C GLU A 200 -23.49 4.17 7.97
N TRP A 201 -24.26 4.07 9.05
CA TRP A 201 -25.36 5.00 9.36
C TRP A 201 -24.86 6.43 9.59
N GLN A 202 -23.64 6.62 10.07
CA GLN A 202 -23.00 7.92 10.27
C GLN A 202 -22.44 8.47 8.95
N VAL A 203 -21.98 7.57 8.07
CA VAL A 203 -21.52 7.92 6.72
C VAL A 203 -22.68 8.41 5.87
N TYR A 204 -23.82 7.69 5.84
CA TYR A 204 -25.02 8.15 5.12
C TYR A 204 -25.62 9.45 5.70
N ASN A 205 -25.46 9.75 6.99
CA ASN A 205 -25.84 11.07 7.53
C ASN A 205 -25.03 12.22 6.90
N THR A 206 -23.83 11.94 6.39
CA THR A 206 -22.92 12.95 5.81
C THR A 206 -22.93 12.94 4.28
N LEU A 207 -23.24 11.78 3.67
CA LEU A 207 -23.14 11.55 2.22
C LEU A 207 -24.47 11.25 1.52
N GLY A 208 -25.50 10.75 2.19
CA GLY A 208 -26.76 10.33 1.56
C GLY A 208 -27.44 11.46 0.79
N GLY A 209 -27.88 11.19 -0.44
CA GLY A 209 -28.41 12.22 -1.35
C GLY A 209 -27.36 13.16 -1.94
N SER A 210 -26.06 12.92 -1.71
CA SER A 210 -25.00 13.54 -2.51
C SER A 210 -25.01 12.98 -3.93
N HIS A 211 -24.34 13.67 -4.86
CA HIS A 211 -24.16 13.20 -6.23
C HIS A 211 -23.60 11.76 -6.25
N GLY A 212 -24.39 10.83 -6.78
CA GLY A 212 -24.09 9.39 -6.87
C GLY A 212 -24.06 8.62 -5.56
N VAL A 213 -24.72 9.09 -4.49
CA VAL A 213 -24.90 8.33 -3.25
C VAL A 213 -26.40 8.28 -2.90
N PRO A 214 -27.01 7.09 -2.78
CA PRO A 214 -28.45 6.98 -2.52
C PRO A 214 -28.85 7.62 -1.19
N GLN A 215 -30.10 8.05 -1.09
CA GLN A 215 -30.66 8.59 0.13
C GLN A 215 -31.13 7.46 1.06
N VAL A 216 -30.94 7.67 2.37
CA VAL A 216 -31.61 6.88 3.42
C VAL A 216 -32.81 7.69 3.89
N HIS A 217 -34.02 7.20 3.62
CA HIS A 217 -35.27 7.88 3.98
C HIS A 217 -35.62 7.68 5.47
N TYR A 218 -35.47 6.45 5.95
CA TYR A 218 -35.75 6.06 7.34
C TYR A 218 -34.69 5.08 7.83
N LYS A 219 -34.41 5.09 9.14
CA LYS A 219 -33.58 4.06 9.78
C LYS A 219 -33.95 3.90 11.24
N GLY A 220 -33.80 2.69 11.76
CA GLY A 220 -34.14 2.37 13.15
C GLY A 220 -33.86 0.91 13.48
N LYS A 221 -34.18 0.51 14.72
CA LYS A 221 -34.06 -0.87 15.18
C LYS A 221 -35.46 -1.51 15.24
N GLN A 222 -35.58 -2.72 14.73
CA GLN A 222 -36.78 -3.55 14.86
C GLN A 222 -36.39 -4.97 15.24
N GLY A 223 -36.89 -5.46 16.38
CA GLY A 223 -36.40 -6.71 16.97
C GLY A 223 -34.89 -6.65 17.18
N ASP A 224 -34.17 -7.65 16.67
CA ASP A 224 -32.70 -7.70 16.72
C ASP A 224 -31.99 -7.22 15.45
N TYR A 225 -32.71 -6.53 14.56
CA TYR A 225 -32.14 -5.93 13.35
C TYR A 225 -32.05 -4.40 13.44
N TYR A 226 -30.90 -3.87 13.04
CA TYR A 226 -30.75 -2.51 12.56
C TYR A 226 -31.18 -2.46 11.09
N VAL A 227 -32.04 -1.50 10.74
CA VAL A 227 -32.65 -1.40 9.41
C VAL A 227 -32.44 0.00 8.83
N MET A 228 -32.05 0.07 7.55
CA MET A 228 -32.14 1.28 6.72
C MET A 228 -33.14 1.06 5.59
N VAL A 229 -33.96 2.08 5.34
CA VAL A 229 -34.90 2.20 4.21
C VAL A 229 -34.32 3.22 3.24
N MET A 230 -34.06 2.82 2.01
CA MET A 230 -33.21 3.54 1.05
C MET A 230 -33.87 3.58 -0.33
N ASP A 231 -33.38 4.47 -1.21
CA ASP A 231 -33.77 4.50 -2.61
C ASP A 231 -33.66 3.11 -3.26
N MET A 232 -34.66 2.74 -4.05
CA MET A 232 -34.61 1.54 -4.87
C MET A 232 -33.77 1.83 -6.13
N LEU A 233 -32.76 1.00 -6.40
CA LEU A 233 -31.82 1.15 -7.52
C LEU A 233 -31.97 0.01 -8.53
N GLY A 234 -31.35 0.19 -9.70
CA GLY A 234 -31.26 -0.77 -10.78
C GLY A 234 -30.12 -1.79 -10.61
N PRO A 235 -29.71 -2.47 -11.70
CA PRO A 235 -28.64 -3.48 -11.66
C PRO A 235 -27.27 -2.86 -11.35
N SER A 236 -26.37 -3.68 -10.79
CA SER A 236 -24.96 -3.30 -10.62
C SER A 236 -24.19 -3.39 -11.94
N LEU A 237 -23.04 -2.71 -12.03
CA LEU A 237 -22.14 -2.86 -13.17
C LEU A 237 -21.62 -4.30 -13.33
N TRP A 238 -21.58 -5.08 -12.24
CA TRP A 238 -21.31 -6.52 -12.29
C TRP A 238 -22.41 -7.28 -13.04
N ASP A 239 -23.68 -7.00 -12.74
CA ASP A 239 -24.82 -7.66 -13.38
C ASP A 239 -24.92 -7.28 -14.86
N VAL A 240 -24.74 -5.99 -15.18
CA VAL A 240 -24.69 -5.49 -16.56
C VAL A 240 -23.52 -6.11 -17.34
N TRP A 241 -22.37 -6.33 -16.70
CA TRP A 241 -21.20 -6.96 -17.32
C TRP A 241 -21.40 -8.47 -17.57
N ASN A 242 -22.01 -9.20 -16.63
CA ASN A 242 -22.37 -10.62 -16.81
C ASN A 242 -23.38 -10.80 -17.96
N ASN A 243 -24.43 -9.98 -17.97
CA ASN A 243 -25.50 -10.04 -18.98
C ASN A 243 -24.99 -9.71 -20.40
N ASN A 244 -23.96 -8.87 -20.52
CA ASN A 244 -23.31 -8.52 -21.79
C ASN A 244 -22.13 -9.46 -22.14
N ASN A 245 -22.33 -10.76 -21.97
CA ASN A 245 -21.35 -11.82 -22.31
C ASN A 245 -19.95 -11.59 -21.70
N HIS A 246 -19.88 -11.04 -20.48
CA HIS A 246 -18.62 -10.73 -19.78
C HIS A 246 -17.75 -9.65 -20.46
N THR A 247 -18.39 -8.70 -21.16
CA THR A 247 -17.72 -7.56 -21.82
C THR A 247 -18.53 -6.25 -21.70
N MET A 248 -17.87 -5.11 -21.90
CA MET A 248 -18.50 -3.80 -22.06
C MET A 248 -17.80 -3.02 -23.19
N SER A 249 -18.54 -2.15 -23.89
CA SER A 249 -17.96 -1.30 -24.93
C SER A 249 -17.02 -0.24 -24.35
N THR A 250 -16.06 0.21 -25.14
CA THR A 250 -15.09 1.24 -24.75
C THR A 250 -15.78 2.55 -24.34
N GLU A 251 -16.83 2.96 -25.06
CA GLU A 251 -17.64 4.14 -24.72
C GLU A 251 -18.40 3.97 -23.39
N MET A 252 -18.98 2.80 -23.14
CA MET A 252 -19.66 2.51 -21.87
C MET A 252 -18.69 2.63 -20.69
N VAL A 253 -17.51 2.00 -20.77
CA VAL A 253 -16.53 2.07 -19.67
C VAL A 253 -15.91 3.47 -19.53
N ALA A 254 -15.84 4.26 -20.61
CA ALA A 254 -15.46 5.68 -20.52
C ALA A 254 -16.53 6.53 -19.83
N CYS A 255 -17.82 6.32 -20.11
CA CYS A 255 -18.90 6.97 -19.38
C CYS A 255 -18.91 6.59 -17.89
N ILE A 256 -18.68 5.31 -17.57
CA ILE A 256 -18.49 4.82 -16.20
C ILE A 256 -17.32 5.53 -15.54
N ALA A 257 -16.18 5.68 -16.22
CA ALA A 257 -15.00 6.36 -15.68
C ALA A 257 -15.30 7.82 -15.30
N ILE A 258 -15.92 8.58 -16.20
CA ILE A 258 -16.27 10.00 -15.99
C ILE A 258 -17.18 10.17 -14.76
N GLU A 259 -18.30 9.44 -14.72
CA GLU A 259 -19.26 9.58 -13.62
C GLU A 259 -18.70 9.01 -12.30
N ALA A 260 -18.00 7.86 -12.32
CA ALA A 260 -17.38 7.29 -11.13
C ALA A 260 -16.29 8.20 -10.52
N ILE A 261 -15.50 8.90 -11.33
CA ILE A 261 -14.53 9.90 -10.83
C ILE A 261 -15.27 11.09 -10.19
N SER A 262 -16.36 11.57 -10.78
CA SER A 262 -17.21 12.63 -10.22
C SER A 262 -17.84 12.25 -8.87
N ILE A 263 -18.31 11.00 -8.73
CA ILE A 263 -18.89 10.47 -7.49
C ILE A 263 -17.80 10.34 -6.39
N LEU A 264 -16.62 9.82 -6.74
CA LEU A 264 -15.49 9.75 -5.82
C LEU A 264 -14.99 11.15 -5.43
N GLU A 265 -14.86 12.11 -6.35
CA GLU A 265 -14.56 13.51 -6.03
C GLU A 265 -15.57 14.06 -5.03
N LYS A 266 -16.87 13.77 -5.21
CA LYS A 266 -17.90 14.24 -4.27
C LYS A 266 -17.75 13.63 -2.87
N MET A 267 -17.52 12.32 -2.78
CA MET A 267 -17.26 11.61 -1.52
C MET A 267 -15.99 12.15 -0.83
N HIS A 268 -14.90 12.28 -1.58
CA HIS A 268 -13.63 12.82 -1.12
C HIS A 268 -13.79 14.27 -0.66
N SER A 269 -14.56 15.11 -1.35
CA SER A 269 -14.85 16.51 -0.96
C SER A 269 -15.57 16.63 0.39
N ARG A 270 -16.31 15.59 0.81
CA ARG A 270 -16.96 15.48 2.12
C ARG A 270 -16.07 14.86 3.21
N GLY A 271 -14.81 14.53 2.90
CA GLY A 271 -13.80 14.03 3.85
C GLY A 271 -13.76 12.51 4.02
N TYR A 272 -14.51 11.75 3.22
CA TYR A 272 -14.59 10.29 3.27
C TYR A 272 -13.93 9.64 2.06
N VAL A 273 -13.42 8.42 2.23
CA VAL A 273 -13.03 7.45 1.19
C VAL A 273 -13.89 6.21 1.31
N HIS A 274 -14.09 5.46 0.21
CA HIS A 274 -14.96 4.29 0.16
C HIS A 274 -14.28 3.01 0.67
N GLY A 275 -13.03 2.77 0.27
CA GLY A 275 -12.25 1.59 0.68
C GLY A 275 -12.70 0.25 0.09
N ASP A 276 -13.66 0.23 -0.85
CA ASP A 276 -14.13 -0.99 -1.55
C ASP A 276 -14.77 -0.68 -2.92
N VAL A 277 -14.07 0.09 -3.75
CA VAL A 277 -14.51 0.44 -5.11
C VAL A 277 -14.40 -0.79 -6.02
N LYS A 278 -15.53 -1.23 -6.59
CA LYS A 278 -15.69 -2.45 -7.40
C LYS A 278 -16.98 -2.43 -8.25
N PRO A 279 -17.11 -3.24 -9.32
CA PRO A 279 -18.34 -3.30 -10.14
C PRO A 279 -19.63 -3.59 -9.37
N GLU A 280 -19.56 -4.42 -8.33
CA GLU A 280 -20.71 -4.84 -7.52
C GLU A 280 -21.27 -3.70 -6.65
N ASN A 281 -20.46 -2.67 -6.35
CA ASN A 281 -20.85 -1.52 -5.52
C ASN A 281 -21.28 -0.29 -6.35
N PHE A 282 -21.20 -0.35 -7.67
CA PHE A 282 -21.73 0.68 -8.57
C PHE A 282 -23.03 0.18 -9.21
N LEU A 283 -24.15 0.87 -8.96
CA LEU A 283 -25.48 0.54 -9.47
C LEU A 283 -25.99 1.64 -10.40
N LEU A 284 -26.82 1.24 -11.37
CA LEU A 284 -27.62 2.16 -12.17
C LEU A 284 -28.87 2.60 -11.39
N GLY A 285 -29.52 3.68 -11.84
CA GLY A 285 -30.84 4.05 -11.31
C GLY A 285 -31.93 3.03 -11.66
N ALA A 286 -33.10 3.15 -11.03
CA ALA A 286 -34.21 2.24 -11.27
C ALA A 286 -34.72 2.32 -12.74
N PRO A 287 -34.92 1.18 -13.44
CA PRO A 287 -35.41 1.18 -14.82
C PRO A 287 -36.79 1.85 -14.98
N GLY A 288 -36.97 2.58 -16.08
CA GLY A 288 -38.18 3.38 -16.31
C GLY A 288 -38.32 4.54 -15.32
N THR A 289 -37.20 5.19 -14.97
CA THR A 289 -37.15 6.45 -14.21
C THR A 289 -36.16 7.42 -14.87
N PRO A 290 -36.25 8.75 -14.63
CA PRO A 290 -35.28 9.71 -15.16
C PRO A 290 -33.82 9.44 -14.74
N ASP A 291 -33.63 8.69 -13.65
CA ASP A 291 -32.33 8.36 -13.09
C ASP A 291 -31.74 7.05 -13.64
N GLU A 292 -32.43 6.31 -14.51
CA GLU A 292 -32.01 5.00 -15.04
C GLU A 292 -30.57 4.98 -15.60
N LYS A 293 -30.18 6.03 -16.35
CA LYS A 293 -28.82 6.15 -16.90
C LYS A 293 -27.76 6.66 -15.90
N ARG A 294 -28.13 7.02 -14.67
CA ARG A 294 -27.21 7.61 -13.68
C ARG A 294 -26.53 6.52 -12.84
N LEU A 295 -25.30 6.79 -12.41
CA LEU A 295 -24.52 5.88 -11.58
C LEU A 295 -24.63 6.25 -10.09
N PHE A 296 -24.68 5.23 -9.23
CA PHE A 296 -24.73 5.35 -7.78
C PHE A 296 -23.71 4.41 -7.14
N LEU A 297 -23.04 4.86 -6.09
CA LEU A 297 -22.03 4.12 -5.33
C LEU A 297 -22.60 3.75 -3.96
N VAL A 298 -22.57 2.45 -3.62
CA VAL A 298 -23.28 1.86 -2.47
C VAL A 298 -22.37 0.99 -1.59
N ASP A 299 -22.90 0.55 -0.44
CA ASP A 299 -22.21 -0.24 0.60
C ASP A 299 -21.05 0.51 1.28
N LEU A 300 -21.40 1.59 1.99
CA LEU A 300 -20.44 2.46 2.69
C LEU A 300 -19.91 1.86 4.01
N GLY A 301 -20.10 0.56 4.23
CA GLY A 301 -19.71 -0.16 5.46
C GLY A 301 -18.18 -0.26 5.68
N LEU A 302 -17.38 -0.06 4.63
CA LEU A 302 -15.92 0.03 4.70
C LEU A 302 -15.38 1.47 4.60
N ALA A 303 -16.26 2.46 4.40
CA ALA A 303 -15.86 3.84 4.24
C ALA A 303 -15.16 4.39 5.50
N SER A 304 -14.24 5.32 5.31
CA SER A 304 -13.45 5.92 6.40
C SER A 304 -13.10 7.37 6.11
N LYS A 305 -12.67 8.14 7.12
CA LYS A 305 -12.25 9.53 6.94
C LYS A 305 -10.80 9.61 6.47
N TRP A 306 -10.53 10.38 5.43
CA TRP A 306 -9.16 10.71 4.99
C TRP A 306 -8.66 12.05 5.52
N ARG A 307 -9.57 12.89 6.05
CA ARG A 307 -9.23 14.11 6.80
C ARG A 307 -10.09 14.23 8.05
N ASP A 308 -9.56 14.90 9.07
CA ASP A 308 -10.37 15.32 10.21
C ASP A 308 -11.42 16.37 9.78
N SER A 309 -12.57 16.34 10.44
CA SER A 309 -13.72 17.19 10.12
C SER A 309 -13.71 18.54 10.83
N THR A 310 -12.81 18.74 11.81
CA THR A 310 -12.73 19.95 12.64
C THR A 310 -11.62 20.88 12.17
N THR A 311 -10.45 20.30 11.88
CA THR A 311 -9.22 20.98 11.45
C THR A 311 -9.04 20.98 9.93
N GLY A 312 -9.73 20.08 9.21
CA GLY A 312 -9.55 19.87 7.78
C GLY A 312 -8.25 19.16 7.38
N LEU A 313 -7.37 18.86 8.35
CA LEU A 313 -6.07 18.23 8.12
C LEU A 313 -6.21 16.77 7.71
N HIS A 314 -5.29 16.29 6.88
CA HIS A 314 -5.20 14.89 6.49
C HIS A 314 -5.02 13.98 7.71
N VAL A 315 -5.59 12.78 7.70
CA VAL A 315 -5.34 11.79 8.76
C VAL A 315 -3.89 11.30 8.74
N ASP A 316 -3.39 10.92 9.91
CA ASP A 316 -2.02 10.43 10.06
C ASP A 316 -1.75 9.14 9.26
N TYR A 317 -0.52 9.03 8.79
CA TYR A 317 -0.03 7.81 8.14
C TYR A 317 0.28 6.73 9.19
N ASP A 318 -0.27 5.54 8.99
CA ASP A 318 0.06 4.34 9.76
C ASP A 318 0.10 3.11 8.84
N GLN A 319 0.74 2.03 9.29
CA GLN A 319 0.78 0.74 8.60
C GLN A 319 0.56 -0.40 9.59
N ARG A 320 -0.44 -1.25 9.31
CA ARG A 320 -0.84 -2.42 10.13
C ARG A 320 -0.93 -3.65 9.23
N PRO A 321 0.18 -4.38 9.00
CA PRO A 321 0.24 -5.47 8.03
C PRO A 321 -0.70 -6.66 8.26
N ASP A 322 -1.39 -6.75 9.41
CA ASP A 322 -2.44 -7.75 9.67
C ASP A 322 -3.88 -7.24 9.40
N VAL A 323 -4.06 -5.98 9.01
CA VAL A 323 -5.35 -5.35 8.72
C VAL A 323 -5.51 -5.09 7.21
N PHE A 324 -6.15 -6.04 6.52
CA PHE A 324 -6.62 -5.86 5.14
C PHE A 324 -8.10 -5.43 5.12
N ARG A 325 -8.50 -4.60 4.14
CA ARG A 325 -9.89 -4.17 3.89
C ARG A 325 -10.19 -4.12 2.39
N GLY A 326 -11.48 -4.20 2.05
CA GLY A 326 -11.96 -4.18 0.67
C GLY A 326 -11.79 -5.50 -0.08
N THR A 327 -12.12 -5.49 -1.36
CA THR A 327 -12.17 -6.69 -2.20
C THR A 327 -10.80 -6.94 -2.85
N VAL A 328 -10.10 -8.02 -2.47
CA VAL A 328 -8.73 -8.40 -2.92
C VAL A 328 -8.43 -8.12 -4.40
N ARG A 329 -9.38 -8.45 -5.29
CA ARG A 329 -9.27 -8.25 -6.75
C ARG A 329 -9.07 -6.77 -7.11
N TYR A 330 -9.82 -5.85 -6.49
CA TYR A 330 -9.88 -4.43 -6.81
C TYR A 330 -9.13 -3.50 -5.83
N ALA A 331 -8.92 -3.90 -4.57
CA ALA A 331 -8.24 -3.09 -3.56
C ALA A 331 -6.82 -2.64 -3.99
N SER A 332 -6.42 -1.41 -3.61
CA SER A 332 -5.08 -0.85 -3.86
C SER A 332 -3.94 -1.68 -3.26
N VAL A 333 -2.70 -1.49 -3.73
CA VAL A 333 -1.53 -2.10 -3.06
C VAL A 333 -1.32 -1.57 -1.64
N HIS A 334 -1.71 -0.32 -1.36
CA HIS A 334 -1.56 0.24 -0.01
C HIS A 334 -2.52 -0.40 0.98
N ALA A 335 -3.76 -0.74 0.56
CA ALA A 335 -4.70 -1.54 1.34
C ALA A 335 -4.19 -2.98 1.56
N HIS A 336 -3.56 -3.60 0.54
CA HIS A 336 -2.88 -4.90 0.69
C HIS A 336 -1.68 -4.86 1.64
N LEU A 337 -0.98 -3.73 1.73
CA LEU A 337 0.09 -3.47 2.69
C LEU A 337 -0.42 -3.04 4.08
N GLY A 338 -1.74 -2.88 4.26
CA GLY A 338 -2.35 -2.47 5.52
C GLY A 338 -2.07 -1.01 5.92
N ARG A 339 -1.79 -0.13 4.95
CA ARG A 339 -1.61 1.31 5.18
C ARG A 339 -2.93 2.01 5.48
N THR A 340 -2.90 3.17 6.14
CA THR A 340 -4.06 4.08 6.20
C THR A 340 -4.54 4.38 4.77
N GLY A 341 -5.84 4.22 4.51
CA GLY A 341 -6.43 4.50 3.20
C GLY A 341 -6.66 6.00 2.97
N SER A 342 -6.42 6.45 1.74
CA SER A 342 -6.61 7.83 1.30
C SER A 342 -7.26 7.87 -0.10
N ARG A 343 -7.46 9.07 -0.65
CA ARG A 343 -8.12 9.35 -1.94
C ARG A 343 -7.51 8.57 -3.10
N ARG A 344 -6.19 8.30 -3.05
CA ARG A 344 -5.47 7.47 -4.03
C ARG A 344 -5.96 6.03 -4.08
N ASP A 345 -6.40 5.47 -2.96
CA ASP A 345 -6.79 4.06 -2.86
C ASP A 345 -8.07 3.76 -3.62
N ASP A 346 -9.08 4.63 -3.49
CA ASP A 346 -10.32 4.52 -4.25
C ASP A 346 -10.09 4.69 -5.76
N LEU A 347 -9.16 5.58 -6.15
CA LEU A 347 -8.83 5.84 -7.56
C LEU A 347 -7.98 4.71 -8.19
N GLU A 348 -7.03 4.12 -7.46
CA GLU A 348 -6.33 2.90 -7.89
C GLU A 348 -7.33 1.72 -8.02
N SER A 349 -8.27 1.59 -7.09
CA SER A 349 -9.32 0.58 -7.14
C SER A 349 -10.34 0.80 -8.27
N LEU A 350 -10.67 2.05 -8.59
CA LEU A 350 -11.44 2.40 -9.78
C LEU A 350 -10.66 2.04 -11.06
N ALA A 351 -9.37 2.34 -11.14
CA ALA A 351 -8.57 2.00 -12.32
C ALA A 351 -8.53 0.48 -12.57
N TYR A 352 -8.35 -0.34 -11.53
CA TYR A 352 -8.47 -1.80 -11.66
C TYR A 352 -9.90 -2.26 -12.01
N THR A 353 -10.93 -1.55 -11.55
CA THR A 353 -12.34 -1.81 -11.88
C THR A 353 -12.62 -1.54 -13.36
N LEU A 354 -12.19 -0.41 -13.91
CA LEU A 354 -12.38 -0.05 -15.32
C LEU A 354 -11.65 -1.02 -16.26
N ILE A 355 -10.39 -1.36 -15.95
CA ILE A 355 -9.62 -2.35 -16.72
C ILE A 355 -10.28 -3.74 -16.64
N PHE A 356 -10.88 -4.11 -15.52
CA PHE A 356 -11.65 -5.36 -15.42
C PHE A 356 -12.88 -5.35 -16.33
N LEU A 357 -13.67 -4.28 -16.35
CA LEU A 357 -14.87 -4.19 -17.20
C LEU A 357 -14.55 -4.26 -18.70
N LEU A 358 -13.42 -3.67 -19.13
CA LEU A 358 -12.93 -3.77 -20.51
C LEU A 358 -12.39 -5.16 -20.89
N ARG A 359 -11.69 -5.85 -19.97
CA ARG A 359 -10.88 -7.06 -20.30
C ARG A 359 -11.46 -8.37 -19.79
N GLY A 360 -12.46 -8.31 -18.92
CA GLY A 360 -13.03 -9.41 -18.15
C GLY A 360 -12.09 -10.12 -17.16
N ARG A 361 -10.80 -9.75 -17.12
CA ARG A 361 -9.80 -10.32 -16.22
C ARG A 361 -8.65 -9.37 -15.91
N LEU A 362 -8.10 -9.52 -14.70
CA LEU A 362 -6.91 -8.82 -14.21
C LEU A 362 -5.75 -9.81 -14.00
N PRO A 363 -4.47 -9.41 -14.18
CA PRO A 363 -3.29 -10.30 -14.13
C PRO A 363 -2.99 -11.01 -12.79
N TRP A 364 -3.80 -10.79 -11.76
CA TRP A 364 -3.67 -11.33 -10.40
C TRP A 364 -4.89 -12.15 -9.94
N GLN A 365 -5.75 -12.58 -10.87
CA GLN A 365 -6.76 -13.60 -10.60
C GLN A 365 -6.13 -15.01 -10.56
N GLY A 366 -6.76 -15.94 -9.85
CA GLY A 366 -6.33 -17.34 -9.73
C GLY A 366 -5.60 -17.72 -8.45
N PHE A 367 -5.01 -16.77 -7.71
CA PHE A 367 -4.33 -17.07 -6.44
C PHE A 367 -5.28 -17.58 -5.34
N GLN A 368 -4.82 -18.54 -4.53
CA GLN A 368 -5.55 -19.21 -3.45
C GLN A 368 -4.68 -19.42 -2.19
N GLY A 369 -5.27 -19.95 -1.12
CA GLY A 369 -4.60 -20.17 0.17
C GLY A 369 -4.44 -18.90 1.01
N GLU A 370 -3.86 -19.03 2.21
CA GLU A 370 -3.72 -17.91 3.16
C GLU A 370 -2.87 -16.76 2.61
N ASN A 371 -1.80 -17.09 1.86
CA ASN A 371 -0.88 -16.12 1.26
C ASN A 371 -1.46 -15.39 0.02
N LYS A 372 -2.73 -15.62 -0.33
CA LYS A 372 -3.41 -15.01 -1.50
C LYS A 372 -3.28 -13.48 -1.56
N GLY A 373 -3.43 -12.78 -0.43
CA GLY A 373 -3.29 -11.32 -0.36
C GLY A 373 -1.88 -10.87 -0.75
N PHE A 374 -0.86 -11.49 -0.15
CA PHE A 374 0.55 -11.23 -0.46
C PHE A 374 0.88 -11.49 -1.94
N LEU A 375 0.42 -12.62 -2.51
CA LEU A 375 0.65 -12.95 -3.92
C LEU A 375 -0.04 -11.98 -4.89
N VAL A 376 -1.28 -11.56 -4.58
CA VAL A 376 -1.99 -10.54 -5.34
C VAL A 376 -1.27 -9.19 -5.26
N CYS A 377 -0.80 -8.79 -4.07
CA CYS A 377 -0.04 -7.55 -3.91
C CYS A 377 1.29 -7.59 -4.66
N LYS A 378 2.05 -8.68 -4.53
CA LYS A 378 3.30 -8.93 -5.28
C LYS A 378 3.07 -8.78 -6.79
N LYS A 379 1.99 -9.36 -7.31
CA LYS A 379 1.63 -9.27 -8.73
C LYS A 379 1.17 -7.86 -9.14
N LYS A 380 0.44 -7.14 -8.29
CA LYS A 380 0.07 -5.72 -8.50
C LYS A 380 1.26 -4.76 -8.47
N MET A 381 2.25 -5.01 -7.62
CA MET A 381 3.50 -4.24 -7.60
C MET A 381 4.38 -4.55 -8.81
N GLY A 382 4.40 -5.80 -9.28
CA GLY A 382 5.17 -6.24 -10.44
C GLY A 382 4.46 -6.17 -11.81
N THR A 383 3.30 -5.50 -11.92
CA THR A 383 2.60 -5.30 -13.20
C THR A 383 2.60 -3.81 -13.53
N SER A 384 3.23 -3.42 -14.63
CA SER A 384 3.28 -2.02 -15.06
C SER A 384 1.97 -1.57 -15.74
N PRO A 385 1.70 -0.25 -15.85
CA PRO A 385 0.54 0.27 -16.57
C PRO A 385 0.47 -0.19 -18.03
N GLU A 386 1.62 -0.27 -18.73
CA GLU A 386 1.73 -0.80 -20.10
C GLU A 386 1.26 -2.26 -20.16
N SER A 387 1.70 -3.09 -19.21
CA SER A 387 1.36 -4.52 -19.15
C SER A 387 -0.12 -4.73 -18.79
N LEU A 388 -0.65 -3.94 -17.85
CA LEU A 388 -2.04 -4.00 -17.41
C LEU A 388 -3.01 -3.52 -18.51
N CYS A 389 -2.65 -2.45 -19.22
CA CYS A 389 -3.49 -1.78 -20.22
C CYS A 389 -3.12 -2.19 -21.66
N CYS A 390 -2.42 -3.30 -21.85
CA CYS A 390 -2.02 -3.78 -23.18
C CYS A 390 -3.27 -4.10 -24.03
N PHE A 391 -3.44 -3.43 -25.17
CA PHE A 391 -4.66 -3.39 -25.99
C PHE A 391 -5.86 -2.64 -25.40
N CYS A 392 -5.69 -1.80 -24.37
CA CYS A 392 -6.71 -0.84 -23.92
C CYS A 392 -6.44 0.55 -24.55
N PRO A 393 -7.47 1.41 -24.70
CA PRO A 393 -7.29 2.77 -25.20
C PRO A 393 -6.39 3.62 -24.29
N LEU A 394 -5.64 4.56 -24.89
CA LEU A 394 -4.62 5.38 -24.21
C LEU A 394 -5.14 6.09 -22.93
N PRO A 395 -6.35 6.68 -22.88
CA PRO A 395 -6.90 7.27 -21.65
C PRO A 395 -6.91 6.36 -20.42
N PHE A 396 -7.21 5.07 -20.60
CA PHE A 396 -7.20 4.11 -19.48
C PHE A 396 -5.77 3.85 -18.98
N LYS A 397 -4.79 3.81 -19.88
CA LYS A 397 -3.36 3.71 -19.52
C LYS A 397 -2.90 4.96 -18.78
N GLN A 398 -3.21 6.16 -19.29
CA GLN A 398 -2.85 7.44 -18.66
C GLN A 398 -3.48 7.60 -17.27
N PHE A 399 -4.75 7.19 -17.10
CA PHE A 399 -5.42 7.20 -15.80
C PHE A 399 -4.71 6.26 -14.80
N VAL A 400 -4.39 5.03 -15.21
CA VAL A 400 -3.60 4.09 -14.39
C VAL A 400 -2.23 4.69 -14.04
N GLU A 401 -1.50 5.25 -15.01
CA GLU A 401 -0.18 5.87 -14.83
C GLU A 401 -0.20 7.03 -13.82
N HIS A 402 -1.27 7.83 -13.81
CA HIS A 402 -1.45 8.88 -12.81
C HIS A 402 -1.76 8.33 -11.42
N VAL A 403 -2.79 7.48 -11.26
CA VAL A 403 -3.27 7.10 -9.92
C VAL A 403 -2.29 6.23 -9.14
N VAL A 404 -1.53 5.35 -9.80
CA VAL A 404 -0.55 4.47 -9.12
C VAL A 404 0.72 5.19 -8.64
N ASN A 405 0.85 6.49 -8.92
CA ASN A 405 1.96 7.35 -8.50
C ASN A 405 1.54 8.49 -7.56
N LEU A 406 0.30 8.50 -7.05
CA LEU A 406 -0.17 9.47 -6.05
C LEU A 406 0.43 9.21 -4.66
N LYS A 407 0.88 10.28 -3.98
CA LYS A 407 1.27 10.20 -2.56
C LYS A 407 0.06 10.10 -1.64
N PHE A 408 0.30 9.72 -0.38
CA PHE A 408 -0.74 9.51 0.63
C PHE A 408 -1.63 10.74 0.87
N ASP A 409 -1.03 11.94 0.90
CA ASP A 409 -1.66 13.22 1.21
C ASP A 409 -1.94 14.09 -0.03
N GLU A 410 -1.57 13.62 -1.22
CA GLU A 410 -1.72 14.34 -2.49
C GLU A 410 -3.20 14.55 -2.86
N GLU A 411 -3.52 15.73 -3.41
CA GLU A 411 -4.85 16.04 -3.92
C GLU A 411 -4.99 15.58 -5.38
N PRO A 412 -5.88 14.60 -5.68
CA PRO A 412 -5.98 14.08 -7.03
C PRO A 412 -6.59 15.10 -7.99
N ASN A 413 -6.08 15.18 -9.23
CA ASN A 413 -6.63 16.08 -10.24
C ASN A 413 -7.80 15.42 -10.98
N TYR A 414 -8.94 15.29 -10.29
CA TYR A 414 -10.18 14.67 -10.81
C TYR A 414 -10.59 15.23 -12.18
N ALA A 415 -10.50 16.56 -12.36
CA ALA A 415 -10.83 17.22 -13.61
C ALA A 415 -9.94 16.75 -14.78
N LYS A 416 -8.61 16.68 -14.58
CA LYS A 416 -7.68 16.13 -15.59
C LYS A 416 -8.00 14.66 -15.89
N TYR A 417 -8.35 13.86 -14.89
CA TYR A 417 -8.66 12.45 -15.08
C TYR A 417 -9.97 12.22 -15.84
N ILE A 418 -10.99 13.06 -15.61
CA ILE A 418 -12.23 13.06 -16.40
C ILE A 418 -11.92 13.42 -17.86
N SER A 419 -11.15 14.50 -18.10
CA SER A 419 -10.87 14.96 -19.47
C SER A 419 -10.05 13.99 -20.33
N LEU A 420 -9.40 12.97 -19.74
CA LEU A 420 -8.80 11.87 -20.50
C LEU A 420 -9.84 11.13 -21.36
N PHE A 421 -11.08 11.03 -20.87
CA PHE A 421 -12.14 10.21 -21.49
C PHE A 421 -13.06 10.99 -22.43
N ASP A 422 -13.00 12.34 -22.44
CA ASP A 422 -13.85 13.18 -23.30
C ASP A 422 -13.71 12.84 -24.79
N GLY A 423 -12.51 12.48 -25.25
CA GLY A 423 -12.24 12.06 -26.63
C GLY A 423 -12.75 10.65 -27.01
N ILE A 424 -13.30 9.88 -26.07
CA ILE A 424 -13.91 8.57 -26.31
C ILE A 424 -15.44 8.65 -26.37
N VAL A 425 -16.06 9.59 -25.65
CA VAL A 425 -17.52 9.61 -25.44
C VAL A 425 -18.20 10.53 -26.46
N GLY A 426 -19.28 10.05 -27.10
CA GLY A 426 -20.01 10.79 -28.13
C GLY A 426 -20.42 12.22 -27.71
N PRO A 427 -20.36 13.21 -28.61
CA PRO A 427 -20.57 14.63 -28.28
C PRO A 427 -22.01 14.96 -27.86
N ASN A 428 -22.99 14.15 -28.26
CA ASN A 428 -24.38 14.27 -27.83
C ASN A 428 -24.58 13.52 -26.49
N PRO A 429 -25.03 14.18 -25.40
CA PRO A 429 -25.31 13.52 -24.12
C PRO A 429 -26.45 12.49 -24.16
N ASP A 430 -27.50 12.72 -24.94
CA ASP A 430 -28.75 11.94 -24.87
C ASP A 430 -28.56 10.48 -25.29
N ILE A 431 -27.68 10.26 -26.28
CA ILE A 431 -27.35 8.94 -26.82
C ILE A 431 -26.35 8.16 -25.95
N ARG A 432 -25.68 8.80 -24.98
CA ARG A 432 -24.68 8.14 -24.13
C ARG A 432 -25.33 7.00 -23.33
N PRO A 433 -24.64 5.86 -23.11
CA PRO A 433 -25.21 4.75 -22.38
C PRO A 433 -25.36 5.05 -20.87
N ILE A 434 -24.56 5.97 -20.33
CA ILE A 434 -24.63 6.48 -18.96
C ILE A 434 -24.62 8.02 -18.97
N ASN A 435 -25.41 8.62 -18.08
CA ASN A 435 -25.45 10.06 -17.84
C ASN A 435 -24.13 10.50 -17.21
N THR A 436 -23.55 11.58 -17.74
CA THR A 436 -22.24 12.14 -17.36
C THR A 436 -22.32 13.66 -17.07
N GLU A 437 -23.53 14.21 -16.92
CA GLU A 437 -23.74 15.61 -16.53
C GLU A 437 -23.17 15.95 -15.14
N GLY A 438 -23.01 14.95 -14.26
CA GLY A 438 -22.40 15.10 -12.95
C GLY A 438 -21.03 15.76 -13.05
N ALA A 439 -20.17 15.17 -13.88
CA ALA A 439 -18.86 15.70 -14.21
C ALA A 439 -18.92 17.06 -14.94
N GLN A 440 -19.84 17.26 -15.88
CA GLN A 440 -19.93 18.52 -16.63
C GLN A 440 -20.19 19.74 -15.73
N LYS A 441 -21.03 19.58 -14.70
CA LYS A 441 -21.32 20.63 -13.70
C LYS A 441 -20.09 20.99 -12.84
N LEU A 442 -19.11 20.08 -12.73
CA LEU A 442 -17.82 20.33 -12.06
C LEU A 442 -16.81 21.01 -12.99
N ILE A 443 -16.71 20.57 -14.25
CA ILE A 443 -15.83 21.17 -15.28
C ILE A 443 -16.20 22.64 -15.54
N GLY A 444 -17.50 22.96 -15.57
CA GLY A 444 -18.01 24.31 -15.84
C GLY A 444 -17.44 25.38 -14.90
N HIS A 445 -17.21 25.06 -13.62
CA HIS A 445 -16.65 26.00 -12.64
C HIS A 445 -15.13 26.25 -12.79
N LYS A 446 -14.39 25.42 -13.55
CA LYS A 446 -12.94 25.58 -13.77
C LYS A 446 -12.55 26.01 -15.19
N ARG A 447 -13.48 26.00 -16.16
CA ARG A 447 -13.26 26.51 -17.53
C ARG A 447 -12.73 27.95 -17.59
N GLY A 448 -12.96 28.77 -16.55
CA GLY A 448 -12.48 30.16 -16.49
C GLY A 448 -10.97 30.35 -16.33
N ARG A 449 -10.15 29.29 -16.15
CA ARG A 449 -8.69 29.46 -16.01
C ARG A 449 -7.78 28.30 -16.41
N MET A 450 -8.27 27.33 -17.19
CA MET A 450 -7.40 26.33 -17.82
C MET A 450 -7.75 26.20 -19.30
N ALA A 451 -6.99 26.89 -20.13
CA ALA A 451 -6.67 26.36 -21.45
C ALA A 451 -5.89 25.05 -21.27
N VAL A 452 -5.85 24.20 -22.29
CA VAL A 452 -4.87 23.11 -22.33
C VAL A 452 -3.53 23.73 -22.76
N GLU A 453 -2.91 24.43 -21.81
CA GLU A 453 -1.47 24.61 -21.84
C GLU A 453 -0.88 23.23 -21.56
N GLU A 454 -0.19 22.68 -22.56
CA GLU A 454 0.66 21.51 -22.39
C GLU A 454 1.89 21.95 -21.58
N GLU A 455 1.71 22.13 -20.27
CA GLU A 455 2.79 22.09 -19.30
C GLU A 455 3.40 20.68 -19.31
N ASP A 456 4.23 20.44 -20.32
CA ASP A 456 5.25 19.42 -20.29
C ASP A 456 6.18 19.77 -19.13
N ASP A 457 5.91 19.14 -17.98
CA ASP A 457 6.83 19.03 -16.85
C ASP A 457 8.09 18.28 -17.34
N GLU A 458 8.98 19.04 -17.99
CA GLU A 458 10.18 18.54 -18.69
C GLU A 458 11.16 17.79 -17.75
N GLN A 459 10.93 17.89 -16.44
CA GLN A 459 11.52 17.02 -15.43
C GLN A 459 10.63 15.80 -15.20
N PRO A 460 11.04 14.58 -15.61
CA PRO A 460 10.22 13.38 -15.42
C PRO A 460 9.97 13.13 -13.93
N LYS A 461 8.73 13.39 -13.49
CA LYS A 461 8.27 13.17 -12.11
C LYS A 461 8.63 11.76 -11.69
N LYS A 462 9.47 11.64 -10.66
CA LYS A 462 10.02 10.35 -10.19
C LYS A 462 8.87 9.37 -9.96
N LYS A 463 8.79 8.34 -10.82
CA LYS A 463 7.74 7.32 -10.76
C LYS A 463 7.81 6.62 -9.41
N ILE A 464 6.88 6.94 -8.50
CA ILE A 464 6.93 6.53 -7.09
C ILE A 464 6.90 5.00 -6.95
N ARG A 465 6.23 4.31 -7.88
CA ARG A 465 6.02 2.85 -7.84
C ARG A 465 6.69 2.09 -8.99
N ILE A 466 7.18 2.77 -10.04
CA ILE A 466 7.68 2.14 -11.26
C ILE A 466 9.19 2.40 -11.40
N GLY A 467 9.99 1.57 -10.74
CA GLY A 467 11.41 1.37 -11.03
C GLY A 467 11.71 -0.13 -11.13
N LEU A 468 12.86 -0.50 -11.71
CA LEU A 468 13.21 -1.90 -11.84
C LEU A 468 13.57 -2.49 -10.47
N PRO A 469 13.14 -3.72 -10.14
CA PRO A 469 13.45 -4.31 -8.85
C PRO A 469 14.94 -4.63 -8.76
N ALA A 470 15.65 -3.95 -7.87
CA ALA A 470 17.09 -4.07 -7.71
C ALA A 470 17.43 -4.65 -6.34
N SER A 471 18.28 -5.68 -6.31
CA SER A 471 18.93 -6.10 -5.06
C SER A 471 20.02 -5.08 -4.73
N GLN A 472 19.92 -4.44 -3.57
CA GLN A 472 20.82 -3.39 -3.12
C GLN A 472 21.19 -3.58 -1.65
N TRP A 473 22.36 -3.07 -1.29
CA TRP A 473 22.72 -2.79 0.09
C TRP A 473 21.91 -1.60 0.59
N ILE A 474 21.23 -1.78 1.72
CA ILE A 474 20.56 -0.73 2.46
C ILE A 474 21.43 -0.46 3.68
N SER A 475 21.96 0.75 3.79
CA SER A 475 22.81 1.18 4.91
C SER A 475 22.18 2.36 5.64
N VAL A 476 22.05 2.23 6.96
CA VAL A 476 21.47 3.22 7.87
C VAL A 476 22.62 3.83 8.67
N TYR A 477 22.79 5.14 8.58
CA TYR A 477 23.80 5.89 9.31
C TYR A 477 23.14 6.75 10.37
N ASN A 478 23.67 6.72 11.60
CA ASN A 478 23.26 7.61 12.68
C ASN A 478 24.42 8.52 13.05
N ALA A 479 24.15 9.77 13.40
CA ALA A 479 25.13 10.63 14.03
C ALA A 479 25.50 10.09 15.42
N ARG A 480 26.80 10.13 15.76
CA ARG A 480 27.32 9.78 17.07
C ARG A 480 28.46 10.72 17.45
N ARG A 481 28.87 10.71 18.72
CA ARG A 481 30.17 11.27 19.11
C ARG A 481 31.29 10.53 18.36
N PRO A 482 32.43 11.18 18.03
CA PRO A 482 33.54 10.55 17.33
C PRO A 482 33.95 9.23 18.00
N MET A 483 33.92 8.14 17.23
CA MET A 483 34.26 6.80 17.69
C MET A 483 35.02 6.01 16.61
N LYS A 484 35.77 4.99 17.05
CA LYS A 484 36.42 4.02 16.17
C LYS A 484 35.37 3.01 15.68
N GLN A 485 35.16 2.95 14.37
CA GLN A 485 34.35 1.93 13.69
C GLN A 485 35.20 1.25 12.61
N ARG A 486 35.00 -0.05 12.41
CA ARG A 486 35.61 -0.87 11.36
C ARG A 486 34.51 -1.61 10.61
N TYR A 487 34.71 -1.81 9.31
CA TYR A 487 33.86 -2.68 8.51
C TYR A 487 34.71 -3.70 7.74
N HIS A 488 34.15 -4.89 7.56
CA HIS A 488 34.63 -5.90 6.62
C HIS A 488 33.45 -6.35 5.76
N TYR A 489 33.70 -6.66 4.48
CA TYR A 489 32.68 -7.10 3.54
C TYR A 489 33.29 -8.10 2.55
N ASN A 490 32.44 -8.88 1.88
CA ASN A 490 32.85 -10.04 1.08
C ASN A 490 33.67 -11.07 1.90
N VAL A 491 33.40 -11.19 3.19
CA VAL A 491 34.09 -12.14 4.08
C VAL A 491 33.52 -13.53 3.86
N SER A 492 34.38 -14.51 3.60
CA SER A 492 34.01 -15.92 3.56
C SER A 492 34.10 -16.57 4.95
N ASP A 493 33.33 -17.65 5.15
CA ASP A 493 33.22 -18.39 6.41
C ASP A 493 34.56 -18.67 7.09
N GLY A 494 35.53 -19.23 6.36
CA GLY A 494 36.87 -19.55 6.86
C GLY A 494 37.80 -18.36 7.17
N ARG A 495 37.34 -17.11 6.96
CA ARG A 495 38.04 -15.87 7.36
C ARG A 495 37.31 -15.10 8.46
N LEU A 496 36.14 -15.57 8.87
CA LEU A 496 35.27 -14.85 9.80
C LEU A 496 35.94 -14.63 11.18
N SER A 497 36.57 -15.67 11.74
CA SER A 497 37.27 -15.61 13.01
C SER A 497 38.39 -14.56 13.02
N GLN A 498 39.29 -14.61 12.03
CA GLN A 498 40.43 -13.70 11.87
C GLN A 498 40.02 -12.22 11.87
N HIS A 499 38.85 -11.90 11.30
CA HIS A 499 38.30 -10.54 11.30
C HIS A 499 37.67 -10.15 12.65
N ILE A 500 37.04 -11.08 13.36
CA ILE A 500 36.39 -10.84 14.66
C ILE A 500 37.44 -10.75 15.78
N GLU A 501 38.39 -11.68 15.83
CA GLU A 501 39.51 -11.71 16.78
C GLU A 501 40.30 -10.40 16.74
N LYS A 502 40.74 -10.00 15.54
CA LYS A 502 41.44 -8.72 15.32
C LYS A 502 40.57 -7.48 15.59
N GLY A 503 39.24 -7.61 15.54
CA GLY A 503 38.34 -6.55 16.01
C GLY A 503 38.31 -6.44 17.53
N ASN A 504 38.20 -7.57 18.23
CA ASN A 504 38.21 -7.65 19.68
C ASN A 504 39.54 -7.15 20.28
N GLU A 505 40.69 -7.52 19.70
CA GLU A 505 42.02 -6.98 20.03
C GLU A 505 42.07 -5.44 19.93
N ASP A 506 41.42 -4.89 18.90
CA ASP A 506 41.33 -3.45 18.64
C ASP A 506 40.30 -2.72 19.53
N GLY A 507 39.65 -3.42 20.47
CA GLY A 507 38.58 -2.87 21.32
C GLY A 507 37.26 -2.61 20.58
N LEU A 508 36.99 -3.35 19.50
CA LEU A 508 35.81 -3.21 18.66
C LEU A 508 34.93 -4.46 18.74
N TYR A 509 33.66 -4.28 19.10
CA TYR A 509 32.67 -5.36 19.11
C TYR A 509 31.70 -5.24 17.93
N ILE A 510 31.19 -6.37 17.45
CA ILE A 510 30.24 -6.43 16.33
C ILE A 510 28.94 -5.72 16.74
N SER A 511 28.54 -4.71 15.96
CA SER A 511 27.33 -3.92 16.16
C SER A 511 26.23 -4.28 15.17
N SER A 512 26.60 -4.68 13.94
CA SER A 512 25.67 -5.08 12.89
C SER A 512 26.32 -6.09 11.94
N VAL A 513 25.52 -7.01 11.41
CA VAL A 513 25.94 -8.06 10.49
C VAL A 513 24.92 -8.14 9.36
N ALA A 514 25.40 -8.38 8.14
CA ALA A 514 24.56 -8.71 7.00
C ALA A 514 25.23 -9.79 6.13
N SER A 515 24.47 -10.39 5.22
CA SER A 515 25.01 -11.29 4.19
C SER A 515 24.50 -10.87 2.82
N CYS A 516 25.33 -11.04 1.80
CA CYS A 516 24.95 -10.97 0.40
C CYS A 516 25.30 -12.32 -0.24
N GLN A 517 24.29 -13.03 -0.75
CA GLN A 517 24.44 -14.43 -1.19
C GLN A 517 24.99 -15.29 -0.04
N ASN A 518 26.27 -15.68 -0.10
CA ASN A 518 26.96 -16.50 0.91
C ASN A 518 28.25 -15.82 1.40
N VAL A 519 28.33 -14.48 1.38
CA VAL A 519 29.46 -13.72 1.96
C VAL A 519 28.99 -12.64 2.92
N TRP A 520 29.73 -12.48 4.02
CA TRP A 520 29.34 -11.67 5.15
C TRP A 520 29.84 -10.23 5.04
N ALA A 521 29.08 -9.32 5.64
CA ALA A 521 29.50 -7.99 6.02
C ALA A 521 29.41 -7.85 7.55
N LEU A 522 30.52 -7.42 8.16
CA LEU A 522 30.67 -7.19 9.60
C LEU A 522 30.89 -5.69 9.84
N ILE A 523 30.10 -5.11 10.74
CA ILE A 523 30.31 -3.76 11.28
C ILE A 523 30.70 -3.91 12.75
N MET A 524 31.79 -3.27 13.17
CA MET A 524 32.32 -3.35 14.52
C MET A 524 32.65 -1.95 15.05
N ASP A 525 32.19 -1.59 16.25
CA ASP A 525 32.46 -0.28 16.86
C ASP A 525 32.74 -0.32 18.36
N ALA A 526 33.56 0.63 18.81
CA ALA A 526 33.87 0.88 20.21
C ALA A 526 32.66 1.45 20.98
N GLY A 527 31.68 2.03 20.28
CA GLY A 527 30.50 2.68 20.85
C GLY A 527 29.33 1.74 21.18
N THR A 528 29.56 0.43 21.29
CA THR A 528 28.53 -0.58 21.58
C THR A 528 28.18 -0.70 23.06
N GLY A 529 29.14 -0.45 23.95
CA GLY A 529 28.99 -0.69 25.40
C GLY A 529 29.00 -2.17 25.82
N PHE A 530 29.33 -3.08 24.90
CA PHE A 530 29.45 -4.51 25.22
C PHE A 530 30.74 -4.80 26.00
N THR A 531 30.74 -5.88 26.78
CA THR A 531 31.87 -6.30 27.64
C THR A 531 32.45 -7.66 27.28
N ALA A 532 31.71 -8.48 26.53
CA ALA A 532 32.18 -9.71 25.90
C ALA A 532 31.24 -10.07 24.74
N GLN A 533 31.75 -10.78 23.74
CA GLN A 533 30.95 -11.34 22.64
C GLN A 533 31.29 -12.81 22.40
N VAL A 534 30.27 -13.55 21.99
CA VAL A 534 30.37 -14.89 21.41
C VAL A 534 29.59 -14.91 20.10
N TYR A 535 29.98 -15.76 19.17
CA TYR A 535 29.29 -15.92 17.90
C TYR A 535 29.25 -17.39 17.47
N GLU A 536 28.27 -17.74 16.66
CA GLU A 536 28.17 -19.02 15.98
C GLU A 536 27.86 -18.79 14.51
N LEU A 537 28.59 -19.50 13.63
CA LEU A 537 28.25 -19.68 12.24
C LEU A 537 27.67 -21.09 12.10
N SER A 538 26.35 -21.20 11.92
CA SER A 538 25.63 -22.48 11.88
C SER A 538 24.95 -22.69 10.53
N PRO A 539 24.91 -23.93 9.98
CA PRO A 539 24.10 -24.24 8.81
C PRO A 539 22.59 -24.14 9.09
N LEU A 540 22.18 -24.05 10.37
CA LEU A 540 20.80 -23.82 10.78
C LEU A 540 20.54 -22.33 10.98
N PHE A 541 19.42 -21.83 10.44
CA PHE A 541 19.01 -20.43 10.62
C PHE A 541 18.45 -20.19 12.03
N LEU A 542 19.21 -19.47 12.86
CA LEU A 542 18.99 -19.24 14.29
C LEU A 542 18.96 -20.55 15.11
N HIS A 543 20.12 -21.20 15.19
CA HIS A 543 20.36 -22.45 15.92
C HIS A 543 19.90 -22.37 17.38
N LYS A 544 18.86 -23.16 17.69
CA LYS A 544 18.11 -23.05 18.95
C LYS A 544 18.93 -23.41 20.20
N GLU A 545 19.68 -24.50 20.14
CA GLU A 545 20.34 -25.09 21.31
C GLU A 545 21.50 -24.20 21.78
N TRP A 546 22.35 -23.76 20.85
CA TRP A 546 23.42 -22.80 21.13
C TRP A 546 22.90 -21.46 21.69
N ILE A 547 21.79 -20.93 21.14
CA ILE A 547 21.16 -19.71 21.65
C ILE A 547 20.66 -19.88 23.09
N MET A 548 20.04 -21.03 23.41
CA MET A 548 19.54 -21.31 24.77
C MET A 548 20.68 -21.43 25.78
N GLU A 549 21.72 -22.20 25.44
CA GLU A 549 22.94 -22.35 26.26
C GLU A 549 23.61 -20.99 26.56
N HIS A 550 23.59 -20.07 25.59
CA HIS A 550 24.21 -18.75 25.77
C HIS A 550 23.31 -17.72 26.48
N TRP A 551 21.99 -17.86 26.41
CA TRP A 551 21.07 -17.12 27.29
C TRP A 551 21.27 -17.49 28.76
N GLU A 552 21.44 -18.78 29.09
CA GLU A 552 21.75 -19.22 30.47
C GLU A 552 23.08 -18.64 30.98
N LYS A 553 24.08 -18.54 30.10
CA LYS A 553 25.36 -17.87 30.36
C LYS A 553 25.27 -16.33 30.43
N ASN A 554 24.06 -15.74 30.37
CA ASN A 554 23.78 -14.30 30.39
C ASN A 554 24.38 -13.52 29.18
N TYR A 555 24.51 -14.16 28.02
CA TYR A 555 24.68 -13.44 26.75
C TYR A 555 23.31 -13.19 26.11
N TYR A 556 23.14 -12.07 25.40
CA TYR A 556 21.92 -11.75 24.68
C TYR A 556 22.21 -11.49 23.20
N ILE A 557 21.34 -11.94 22.29
CA ILE A 557 21.49 -11.75 20.85
C ILE A 557 21.55 -10.25 20.53
N SER A 558 22.65 -9.83 19.92
CA SER A 558 22.95 -8.43 19.61
C SER A 558 22.95 -8.14 18.12
N ALA A 559 23.39 -9.09 17.29
CA ALA A 559 23.26 -9.05 15.84
C ALA A 559 22.99 -10.45 15.27
N ILE A 560 22.25 -10.51 14.17
CA ILE A 560 21.99 -11.74 13.39
C ILE A 560 22.04 -11.45 11.90
N ALA A 561 22.54 -12.40 11.11
CA ALA A 561 22.40 -12.41 9.66
C ALA A 561 22.20 -13.84 9.16
N GLY A 562 21.50 -14.02 8.04
CA GLY A 562 21.37 -15.29 7.35
C GLY A 562 21.88 -15.21 5.92
N ALA A 563 22.46 -16.30 5.44
CA ALA A 563 22.91 -16.46 4.06
C ALA A 563 21.82 -17.11 3.18
N ALA A 564 22.01 -17.04 1.87
CA ALA A 564 21.11 -17.61 0.88
C ALA A 564 21.11 -19.15 0.88
N ASN A 565 22.23 -19.79 1.26
CA ASN A 565 22.36 -21.24 1.39
C ASN A 565 21.65 -21.85 2.62
N GLY A 566 21.05 -21.03 3.50
CA GLY A 566 20.36 -21.48 4.71
C GLY A 566 21.12 -21.23 6.02
N SER A 567 22.43 -20.94 5.97
CA SER A 567 23.25 -20.71 7.17
C SER A 567 22.92 -19.39 7.86
N SER A 568 23.34 -19.26 9.12
CA SER A 568 23.26 -18.00 9.87
C SER A 568 24.49 -17.73 10.71
N LEU A 569 24.81 -16.44 10.84
CA LEU A 569 25.76 -15.92 11.80
C LEU A 569 24.97 -15.24 12.93
N VAL A 570 25.04 -15.80 14.12
CA VAL A 570 24.42 -15.27 15.34
C VAL A 570 25.52 -14.70 16.23
N VAL A 571 25.34 -13.46 16.71
CA VAL A 571 26.25 -12.82 17.67
C VAL A 571 25.47 -12.51 18.95
N MET A 572 26.03 -12.93 20.09
CA MET A 572 25.46 -12.66 21.41
C MET A 572 26.47 -11.93 22.29
N SER A 573 26.00 -10.97 23.10
CA SER A 573 26.85 -10.02 23.84
C SER A 573 26.49 -9.92 25.32
N LYS A 574 27.50 -9.59 26.13
CA LYS A 574 27.36 -9.10 27.51
C LYS A 574 27.50 -7.58 27.56
N GLY A 575 27.01 -6.96 28.63
CA GLY A 575 26.93 -5.50 28.76
C GLY A 575 25.69 -4.88 28.09
N THR A 576 24.78 -5.69 27.53
CA THR A 576 23.53 -5.17 26.97
C THR A 576 22.56 -4.70 28.07
N GLN A 577 21.69 -3.74 27.76
CA GLN A 577 20.58 -3.31 28.62
C GLN A 577 19.36 -4.27 28.59
N TYR A 578 19.48 -5.44 27.97
CA TYR A 578 18.37 -6.37 27.81
C TYR A 578 18.16 -7.21 29.07
N MET A 579 16.90 -7.38 29.46
CA MET A 579 16.50 -8.14 30.65
C MET A 579 16.01 -9.55 30.28
N GLN A 580 15.35 -9.66 29.13
CA GLN A 580 14.71 -10.88 28.64
C GLN A 580 14.63 -10.82 27.12
N GLN A 581 14.84 -11.94 26.44
CA GLN A 581 14.71 -12.04 24.98
C GLN A 581 13.70 -13.11 24.56
N SER A 582 13.23 -12.97 23.32
CA SER A 582 12.41 -13.96 22.62
C SER A 582 12.63 -13.76 21.13
N TYR A 583 12.86 -14.83 20.37
CA TYR A 583 12.98 -14.76 18.91
C TYR A 583 11.94 -15.64 18.23
N LYS A 584 11.67 -15.37 16.95
CA LYS A 584 10.85 -16.22 16.09
C LYS A 584 11.47 -16.34 14.69
N VAL A 585 11.48 -17.57 14.18
CA VAL A 585 11.66 -17.87 12.75
C VAL A 585 10.27 -18.10 12.11
N SER A 586 10.07 -17.63 10.87
CA SER A 586 8.80 -17.77 10.14
C SER A 586 8.98 -17.53 8.64
N ASP A 587 8.26 -18.26 7.78
CA ASP A 587 8.33 -18.13 6.30
C ASP A 587 7.60 -16.87 5.76
N SER A 588 6.99 -16.09 6.65
CA SER A 588 6.32 -14.82 6.39
C SER A 588 6.62 -13.84 7.52
N PHE A 589 6.54 -12.54 7.26
CA PHE A 589 6.89 -11.53 8.26
C PHE A 589 5.95 -11.63 9.49
N PRO A 590 6.45 -11.89 10.71
CA PRO A 590 5.63 -12.39 11.81
C PRO A 590 4.88 -11.30 12.59
N PHE A 591 4.26 -10.32 11.91
CA PHE A 591 3.68 -9.12 12.54
C PHE A 591 2.69 -9.42 13.68
N LYS A 592 1.80 -10.42 13.53
CA LYS A 592 0.86 -10.81 14.60
C LYS A 592 1.56 -11.23 15.91
N TRP A 593 2.76 -11.82 15.82
CA TRP A 593 3.59 -12.16 16.99
C TRP A 593 4.32 -10.93 17.54
N ILE A 594 4.84 -10.06 16.68
CA ILE A 594 5.45 -8.78 17.07
C ILE A 594 4.43 -7.89 17.82
N ASN A 595 3.23 -7.73 17.29
CA ASN A 595 2.11 -6.99 17.88
C ASN A 595 1.59 -7.63 19.18
N LYS A 596 1.78 -8.95 19.40
CA LYS A 596 1.60 -9.56 20.72
C LYS A 596 2.73 -9.16 21.67
N LYS A 597 3.98 -9.24 21.21
CA LYS A 597 5.19 -8.98 22.00
C LYS A 597 5.37 -7.51 22.42
N TRP A 598 4.95 -6.54 21.59
CA TRP A 598 4.87 -5.12 21.98
C TRP A 598 3.97 -4.91 23.21
N ARG A 599 2.80 -5.56 23.24
CA ARG A 599 1.89 -5.54 24.41
C ARG A 599 2.44 -6.27 25.63
N GLU A 600 3.38 -7.20 25.45
CA GLU A 600 4.15 -7.85 26.52
C GLU A 600 5.39 -7.03 26.95
N GLY A 601 5.62 -5.84 26.37
CA GLY A 601 6.74 -4.95 26.72
C GLY A 601 8.10 -5.30 26.09
N PHE A 602 8.11 -6.18 25.08
CA PHE A 602 9.28 -6.48 24.26
C PHE A 602 9.29 -5.61 23.00
N TYR A 603 10.48 -5.22 22.53
CA TYR A 603 10.68 -4.47 21.29
C TYR A 603 11.63 -5.23 20.38
N VAL A 604 11.45 -5.16 19.06
CA VAL A 604 12.39 -5.73 18.08
C VAL A 604 13.74 -5.03 18.22
N THR A 605 14.81 -5.81 18.36
CA THR A 605 16.19 -5.32 18.52
C THR A 605 17.14 -5.82 17.44
N SER A 606 16.81 -6.92 16.75
CA SER A 606 17.53 -7.37 15.56
C SER A 606 16.60 -8.17 14.65
N MET A 607 16.86 -8.11 13.34
CA MET A 607 16.15 -8.90 12.33
C MET A 607 17.15 -9.43 11.30
N ALA A 608 16.89 -10.61 10.76
CA ALA A 608 17.62 -11.20 9.64
C ALA A 608 16.65 -11.97 8.73
N THR A 609 17.17 -12.38 7.58
CA THR A 609 16.50 -13.24 6.61
C THR A 609 17.45 -14.34 6.15
N SER A 610 16.90 -15.50 5.74
CA SER A 610 17.64 -16.55 5.04
C SER A 610 16.70 -17.19 4.02
N GLY A 611 17.00 -16.96 2.74
CA GLY A 611 16.06 -17.22 1.64
C GLY A 611 14.77 -16.41 1.82
N THR A 612 13.65 -17.11 2.01
CA THR A 612 12.32 -16.54 2.33
C THR A 612 12.04 -16.40 3.82
N ARG A 613 12.81 -17.07 4.68
CA ARG A 613 12.56 -17.12 6.13
C ARG A 613 12.99 -15.82 6.81
N TRP A 614 12.13 -15.31 7.68
CA TRP A 614 12.39 -14.19 8.57
C TRP A 614 12.83 -14.69 9.94
N GLY A 615 13.87 -14.08 10.51
CA GLY A 615 14.28 -14.24 11.89
C GLY A 615 14.15 -12.90 12.62
N VAL A 616 13.29 -12.82 13.62
CA VAL A 616 13.02 -11.59 14.38
C VAL A 616 13.34 -11.81 15.86
N VAL A 617 14.21 -10.96 16.42
CA VAL A 617 14.61 -10.98 17.84
C VAL A 617 13.99 -9.78 18.55
N MET A 618 13.30 -10.04 19.66
CA MET A 618 12.70 -9.01 20.50
C MET A 618 13.24 -9.08 21.93
N SER A 619 13.56 -7.92 22.50
CA SER A 619 14.15 -7.76 23.84
C SER A 619 13.29 -6.86 24.72
N ARG A 620 13.13 -7.24 26.00
CA ARG A 620 12.63 -6.36 27.06
C ARG A 620 13.82 -5.59 27.65
N GLY A 621 13.62 -4.30 27.96
CA GLY A 621 14.68 -3.40 28.42
C GLY A 621 15.42 -2.64 27.30
N ALA A 622 15.03 -2.81 26.03
CA ALA A 622 15.70 -2.26 24.85
C ALA A 622 15.78 -0.70 24.73
N GLY A 623 15.36 0.05 25.74
CA GLY A 623 15.48 1.53 25.75
C GLY A 623 14.44 2.28 24.91
N PHE A 624 13.51 1.61 24.23
CA PHE A 624 12.47 2.25 23.41
C PHE A 624 11.18 2.54 24.19
N SER A 625 10.46 3.61 23.81
CA SER A 625 9.14 3.97 24.34
C SER A 625 8.00 3.51 23.43
N ASP A 626 8.23 3.55 22.11
CA ASP A 626 7.29 3.07 21.08
C ASP A 626 8.06 2.55 19.85
N GLN A 627 7.40 1.72 19.04
CA GLN A 627 7.99 1.07 17.87
C GLN A 627 6.93 0.67 16.83
N VAL A 628 7.25 0.91 15.57
CA VAL A 628 6.41 0.62 14.39
C VAL A 628 7.17 -0.19 13.35
N VAL A 629 6.46 -0.69 12.34
CA VAL A 629 7.06 -1.35 11.17
C VAL A 629 6.56 -0.70 9.88
N GLU A 630 7.46 -0.52 8.92
CA GLU A 630 7.14 -0.24 7.53
C GLU A 630 7.49 -1.49 6.70
N LEU A 631 6.51 -2.06 5.99
CA LEU A 631 6.69 -3.19 5.07
C LEU A 631 6.37 -2.76 3.65
N ASP A 632 7.21 -3.15 2.70
CA ASP A 632 6.96 -2.92 1.27
C ASP A 632 7.70 -3.98 0.42
N PHE A 633 7.24 -4.17 -0.82
CA PHE A 633 7.98 -4.94 -1.84
C PHE A 633 9.18 -4.14 -2.38
N LEU A 634 9.19 -2.84 -2.11
CA LEU A 634 10.16 -1.84 -2.53
C LEU A 634 10.81 -1.17 -1.28
N TYR A 635 11.39 0.02 -1.44
CA TYR A 635 11.89 0.81 -0.31
C TYR A 635 10.82 1.82 0.17
N PRO A 636 10.32 1.75 1.41
CA PRO A 636 9.17 2.54 1.89
C PRO A 636 9.55 3.98 2.28
N SER A 637 10.02 4.79 1.33
CA SER A 637 10.45 6.17 1.58
C SER A 637 9.35 7.07 2.16
N GLU A 638 8.11 6.97 1.63
CA GLU A 638 6.94 7.73 2.11
C GLU A 638 6.70 7.48 3.61
N GLY A 639 6.65 6.21 4.03
CA GLY A 639 6.47 5.81 5.42
C GLY A 639 7.65 6.25 6.29
N ILE A 640 8.89 5.93 5.89
CA ILE A 640 10.10 6.29 6.64
C ILE A 640 10.17 7.80 6.92
N HIS A 641 9.90 8.65 5.93
CA HIS A 641 9.91 10.10 6.12
C HIS A 641 8.80 10.56 7.09
N LYS A 642 7.55 10.13 6.90
CA LYS A 642 6.44 10.47 7.82
C LYS A 642 6.69 10.00 9.26
N ARG A 643 7.38 8.86 9.46
CA ARG A 643 7.79 8.40 10.80
C ARG A 643 8.99 9.19 11.36
N TRP A 644 9.92 9.65 10.52
CA TRP A 644 11.03 10.51 10.95
C TRP A 644 10.55 11.86 11.48
N ASP A 645 9.54 12.46 10.83
CA ASP A 645 8.88 13.70 11.27
C ASP A 645 8.26 13.53 12.67
N CYS A 646 7.66 12.36 12.94
CA CYS A 646 7.12 11.97 14.25
C CYS A 646 8.18 11.47 15.26
N GLY A 647 9.48 11.65 15.00
CA GLY A 647 10.56 11.36 15.94
C GLY A 647 10.96 9.87 16.07
N TYR A 648 10.39 8.97 15.26
CA TYR A 648 10.90 7.60 15.15
C TYR A 648 12.23 7.60 14.39
N ARG A 649 13.08 6.60 14.63
CA ARG A 649 14.30 6.34 13.84
C ARG A 649 14.42 4.85 13.54
N ILE A 650 14.95 4.49 12.37
CA ILE A 650 15.17 3.10 11.96
C ILE A 650 16.17 2.45 12.94
N THR A 651 15.79 1.29 13.50
CA THR A 651 16.59 0.55 14.49
C THR A 651 16.89 -0.88 14.09
N ALA A 652 16.11 -1.50 13.19
CA ALA A 652 16.43 -2.79 12.59
C ALA A 652 15.88 -2.87 11.16
N THR A 653 16.65 -3.49 10.26
CA THR A 653 16.29 -3.65 8.85
C THR A 653 16.60 -5.06 8.37
N ALA A 654 15.65 -5.71 7.70
CA ALA A 654 15.88 -7.00 7.04
C ALA A 654 15.05 -7.08 5.75
N ALA A 655 15.50 -7.85 4.77
CA ALA A 655 14.84 -7.94 3.47
C ALA A 655 14.99 -9.35 2.86
N THR A 656 13.93 -9.80 2.19
CA THR A 656 13.94 -11.00 1.35
C THR A 656 14.12 -10.60 -0.12
N LEU A 657 14.06 -11.58 -1.02
CA LEU A 657 13.95 -11.34 -2.47
C LEU A 657 12.58 -10.82 -2.91
N ASP A 658 11.62 -10.61 -2.00
CA ASP A 658 10.26 -10.16 -2.31
C ASP A 658 9.80 -8.94 -1.49
N GLN A 659 10.18 -8.84 -0.22
CA GLN A 659 9.69 -7.82 0.72
C GLN A 659 10.81 -7.36 1.64
N ALA A 660 10.89 -6.05 1.87
CA ALA A 660 11.74 -5.41 2.86
C ALA A 660 10.94 -5.00 4.10
N ALA A 661 11.56 -5.07 5.27
CA ALA A 661 11.00 -4.69 6.55
C ALA A 661 11.92 -3.72 7.30
N PHE A 662 11.36 -2.58 7.67
CA PHE A 662 12.02 -1.55 8.46
C PHE A 662 11.29 -1.41 9.79
N VAL A 663 11.99 -1.64 10.89
CA VAL A 663 11.51 -1.31 12.22
C VAL A 663 12.04 0.06 12.60
N LEU A 664 11.13 0.96 12.99
CA LEU A 664 11.46 2.29 13.49
C LEU A 664 10.96 2.44 14.93
N SER A 665 11.78 3.05 15.79
CA SER A 665 11.52 3.16 17.23
C SER A 665 11.76 4.57 17.73
N VAL A 666 11.06 4.95 18.80
CA VAL A 666 11.32 6.17 19.59
C VAL A 666 12.16 5.80 20.82
N PRO A 667 13.38 6.36 21.00
CA PRO A 667 14.16 6.16 22.23
C PRO A 667 13.55 6.84 23.47
N ARG A 668 13.57 6.16 24.63
CA ARG A 668 13.12 6.73 25.93
C ARG A 668 13.97 7.92 26.40
N ARG A 669 15.22 7.98 25.95
CA ARG A 669 16.13 9.11 26.16
C ARG A 669 16.43 9.67 24.78
N LYS A 670 15.97 10.90 24.49
CA LYS A 670 16.33 11.59 23.24
C LYS A 670 17.86 11.68 23.15
N PRO A 671 18.49 11.25 22.05
CA PRO A 671 19.91 11.48 21.83
C PRO A 671 20.16 12.98 21.61
N LEU A 672 21.40 13.43 21.88
CA LEU A 672 21.81 14.83 21.69
C LEU A 672 21.88 15.25 20.21
N ASP A 673 21.93 14.27 19.32
CA ASP A 673 21.85 14.44 17.87
C ASP A 673 20.85 13.40 17.35
N GLU A 674 19.82 13.83 16.63
CA GLU A 674 18.76 12.99 16.08
C GLU A 674 18.95 12.70 14.57
N THR A 675 20.10 13.04 14.00
CA THR A 675 20.38 12.89 12.56
C THR A 675 20.54 11.42 12.18
N GLN A 676 19.70 10.97 11.24
CA GLN A 676 19.78 9.66 10.60
C GLN A 676 19.70 9.82 9.09
N GLU A 677 20.53 9.08 8.36
CA GLU A 677 20.53 9.02 6.90
C GLU A 677 20.42 7.57 6.42
N THR A 678 19.87 7.38 5.23
CA THR A 678 19.77 6.08 4.57
C THR A 678 20.36 6.14 3.17
N LEU A 679 21.24 5.20 2.84
CA LEU A 679 21.86 5.07 1.53
C LEU A 679 21.57 3.69 0.94
N ARG A 680 21.25 3.65 -0.35
CA ARG A 680 20.99 2.43 -1.12
C ARG A 680 21.98 2.33 -2.28
N THR A 681 22.71 1.21 -2.38
CA THR A 681 23.76 1.00 -3.40
C THR A 681 23.77 -0.44 -3.90
N SER A 682 24.07 -0.65 -5.18
CA SER A 682 24.22 -2.01 -5.75
C SER A 682 25.43 -2.75 -5.17
N ALA A 683 26.57 -2.08 -5.06
CA ALA A 683 27.76 -2.57 -4.34
C ALA A 683 27.74 -2.15 -2.86
N PHE A 684 28.60 -2.76 -2.05
CA PHE A 684 28.81 -2.34 -0.66
C PHE A 684 29.36 -0.88 -0.63
N PRO A 685 28.83 0.02 0.23
CA PRO A 685 29.03 1.48 0.11
C PRO A 685 30.41 2.00 0.60
N SER A 686 31.51 1.28 0.35
CA SER A 686 32.83 1.50 0.96
C SER A 686 33.46 2.90 0.76
N THR A 687 33.13 3.61 -0.32
CA THR A 687 33.50 5.02 -0.53
C THR A 687 32.73 5.93 0.43
N HIS A 688 31.41 5.88 0.33
CA HIS A 688 30.47 6.67 1.13
C HIS A 688 30.70 6.50 2.64
N VAL A 689 31.03 5.29 3.13
CA VAL A 689 31.32 5.07 4.56
C VAL A 689 32.41 6.02 5.09
N LYS A 690 33.46 6.28 4.30
CA LYS A 690 34.53 7.22 4.68
C LYS A 690 34.04 8.67 4.68
N GLU A 691 33.20 9.04 3.72
CA GLU A 691 32.56 10.37 3.65
C GLU A 691 31.56 10.61 4.80
N LYS A 692 30.86 9.56 5.26
CA LYS A 692 29.95 9.61 6.40
C LYS A 692 30.74 9.71 7.72
N TRP A 693 31.81 8.93 7.89
CA TRP A 693 32.70 9.05 9.06
C TRP A 693 33.29 10.46 9.21
N ALA A 694 33.67 11.12 8.10
CA ALA A 694 34.13 12.52 8.10
C ALA A 694 33.06 13.54 8.57
N LYS A 695 31.80 13.12 8.67
CA LYS A 695 30.64 13.89 9.19
C LYS A 695 30.12 13.35 10.53
N ASN A 696 30.87 12.47 11.21
CA ASN A 696 30.45 11.74 12.42
C ASN A 696 29.18 10.88 12.23
N LEU A 697 28.86 10.50 11.00
CA LEU A 697 27.78 9.59 10.65
C LEU A 697 28.35 8.16 10.54
N TYR A 698 27.87 7.26 11.40
CA TYR A 698 28.37 5.89 11.53
C TYR A 698 27.29 4.88 11.15
N ILE A 699 27.67 3.74 10.57
CA ILE A 699 26.70 2.67 10.26
C ILE A 699 26.09 2.19 11.57
N ALA A 700 24.76 2.24 11.65
CA ALA A 700 23.97 1.76 12.79
C ALA A 700 23.17 0.49 12.45
N SER A 701 22.84 0.29 11.17
CA SER A 701 22.24 -0.94 10.66
C SER A 701 22.58 -1.11 9.18
N ILE A 702 22.72 -2.35 8.73
CA ILE A 702 22.94 -2.68 7.33
C ILE A 702 22.20 -3.98 6.97
N CYS A 703 21.61 -4.04 5.78
CA CYS A 703 21.12 -5.28 5.19
C CYS A 703 21.28 -5.27 3.66
N TYR A 704 21.01 -6.40 3.04
CA TYR A 704 21.00 -6.57 1.58
C TYR A 704 19.71 -7.25 1.16
N GLY A 705 19.07 -6.76 0.09
CA GLY A 705 17.81 -7.33 -0.41
C GLY A 705 17.12 -6.43 -1.43
N ARG A 706 15.84 -6.71 -1.69
CA ARG A 706 15.08 -6.06 -2.78
C ARG A 706 14.71 -4.61 -2.47
N THR A 707 14.90 -3.76 -3.48
CA THR A 707 14.64 -2.31 -3.47
C THR A 707 14.24 -1.84 -4.88
N VAL A 708 14.15 -0.52 -5.09
CA VAL A 708 13.90 0.13 -6.39
C VAL A 708 15.22 0.66 -6.98
N SER A 709 15.45 0.52 -8.28
CA SER A 709 16.42 1.36 -9.01
C SER A 709 15.98 2.84 -8.99
#